data_AF-A0A2A5HUQ3-F1
#
_entry.id   AF-A0A2A5HUQ3-F1
#
_cell.length_a   1.000
_cell.length_b   1.000
_cell.length_c   1.000
_cell.angle_alpha   90.00
_cell.angle_beta   90.00
_cell.angle_gamma   90.00
#
_symmetry.space_group_name_H-M   'P 1'
#
loop_
_entity.id
_entity.type
_entity.pdbx_description
1 polymer ?
#
loop_
_entity_poly.entity_id
_entity_poly.type
_entity_poly.pdbx_seq_one_letter_code
_entity_poly.pdbx_strand_id
1 'polypeptide(L)'
;MNIWAWVDKKESELARDGNERLAQLMRLLPSYCCDDNHEKVDAIYPEALALAKNIGDVWVEIFIRHWYLQSQVLSRKNGRGMLSEAIDLLDLSHAPENKECPQRICAVQDLTNCYGVQDGPGFFEERVSVARETLATINGSWPCYVCIGSELVEAYIDIGDYEAGLTEIKHLKSEVEKSSGAKENEFPLIEGRLLLLMGQLQDAQSLLSDAVGAAGGTTFLRKKQQLLTLIYIQQGEWDKAESSCLSFDEAMCASSYFDDWIEAQCQLIAAGRMQIAEALLFQIQHMASILVNKGAIRVAVSSYRRLVDLAFQIDAHFIARAALQLWQDLLPQLQQDLGASETFEKMLARVPVQDENLLSDTDDVECLFARDFDCVDKQFQTYEQALKRWPDNVTLLVRMSEVYQQVFQLEKARELLEQAVKRYPENAWLEYQRGEFLLKHDGIAVLARLFSLGEPSLPDDKRWFRLWLHLESVGGADPAKALEYARALVAIDPEHEKALYKAAQLSMAQDEYQESLGYWRRLVQVNSENTDYQWDLMMCASLAEDWGAVSATAARLELDFDEQKPINQQEFGYIRVQLTDDNGATQNFVAQRVGPVMARIEGVATIDSEQYYNHVVVFDPQALNLLDCKDEDGNPCDSEGSYTRLFPVYKTVSAPQYQVFDLDGVHPGDEALADLQVELQGIQVILKVRSNHEYELEWSQDSSDQCALGLYAYLLAPEGTDCQAVHAILQAFSCAQSHRLVWTRLVEQLLGDEPGLEAVLESQWETFGKYGL
;
A
#
# COMPACT_ATOMS: atom_id res chain seq x y z
N MET A 1 1.95 -25.14 25.11
CA MET A 1 1.34 -25.61 23.84
C MET A 1 1.85 -24.67 22.75
N ASN A 2 2.44 -25.18 21.67
CA ASN A 2 3.02 -24.33 20.63
C ASN A 2 2.00 -24.12 19.50
N ILE A 3 1.39 -22.93 19.45
CA ILE A 3 0.39 -22.54 18.45
C ILE A 3 0.97 -22.61 17.05
N TRP A 4 2.17 -22.09 16.84
CA TRP A 4 2.81 -22.08 15.52
C TRP A 4 3.17 -23.49 15.03
N ALA A 5 3.61 -24.37 15.92
CA ALA A 5 3.78 -25.78 15.57
C ALA A 5 2.46 -26.47 15.17
N TRP A 6 1.32 -26.02 15.73
CA TRP A 6 0.01 -26.47 15.27
C TRP A 6 -0.35 -25.87 13.91
N VAL A 7 -0.10 -24.58 13.69
CA VAL A 7 -0.32 -23.91 12.40
C VAL A 7 0.48 -24.59 11.28
N ASP A 8 1.79 -24.77 11.45
CA ASP A 8 2.67 -25.41 10.44
C ASP A 8 2.19 -26.81 10.07
N LYS A 9 1.77 -27.58 11.09
CA LYS A 9 1.21 -28.91 10.91
C LYS A 9 -0.13 -28.83 10.16
N LYS A 10 -1.01 -27.92 10.56
CA LYS A 10 -2.34 -27.75 9.95
C LYS A 10 -2.25 -27.28 8.51
N GLU A 11 -1.33 -26.36 8.18
CA GLU A 11 -1.04 -25.96 6.80
C GLU A 11 -0.62 -27.14 5.94
N SER A 12 0.29 -27.98 6.46
CA SER A 12 0.75 -29.20 5.77
C SER A 12 -0.38 -30.22 5.57
N GLU A 13 -1.26 -30.38 6.57
CA GLU A 13 -2.46 -31.22 6.47
C GLU A 13 -3.42 -30.71 5.39
N LEU A 14 -3.73 -29.41 5.40
CA LEU A 14 -4.62 -28.79 4.43
C LEU A 14 -4.09 -28.93 3.00
N ALA A 15 -2.79 -28.68 2.78
CA ALA A 15 -2.17 -28.85 1.47
C ALA A 15 -2.28 -30.29 0.96
N ARG A 16 -1.96 -31.27 1.81
CA ARG A 16 -2.08 -32.70 1.47
C ARG A 16 -3.53 -33.12 1.17
N ASP A 17 -4.49 -32.51 1.84
CA ASP A 17 -5.92 -32.80 1.68
C ASP A 17 -6.57 -32.03 0.50
N GLY A 18 -5.75 -31.37 -0.34
CA GLY A 18 -6.20 -30.65 -1.54
C GLY A 18 -6.71 -29.22 -1.30
N ASN A 19 -6.48 -28.67 -0.10
CA ASN A 19 -6.89 -27.32 0.30
C ASN A 19 -5.69 -26.34 0.31
N GLU A 20 -4.85 -26.40 -0.73
CA GLU A 20 -3.60 -25.62 -0.83
C GLU A 20 -3.82 -24.11 -0.69
N ARG A 21 -4.91 -23.58 -1.29
CA ARG A 21 -5.26 -22.16 -1.18
C ARG A 21 -5.55 -21.75 0.26
N LEU A 22 -6.30 -22.55 1.01
CA LEU A 22 -6.58 -22.26 2.42
C LEU A 22 -5.31 -22.30 3.28
N ALA A 23 -4.41 -23.27 3.01
CA ALA A 23 -3.11 -23.32 3.68
C ALA A 23 -2.27 -22.07 3.41
N GLN A 24 -2.23 -21.60 2.16
CA GLN A 24 -1.56 -20.36 1.78
C GLN A 24 -2.18 -19.15 2.51
N LEU A 25 -3.51 -19.05 2.54
CA LEU A 25 -4.22 -17.96 3.21
C LEU A 25 -3.96 -17.92 4.72
N MET A 26 -3.91 -19.09 5.38
CA MET A 26 -3.54 -19.19 6.79
C MET A 26 -2.12 -18.64 7.07
N ARG A 27 -1.17 -18.86 6.15
CA ARG A 27 0.19 -18.34 6.26
C ARG A 27 0.28 -16.82 6.05
N LEU A 28 -0.48 -16.31 5.07
CA LEU A 28 -0.40 -14.90 4.67
C LEU A 28 -1.08 -13.96 5.68
N LEU A 29 -2.22 -14.38 6.26
CA LEU A 29 -3.05 -13.52 7.11
C LEU A 29 -2.27 -12.91 8.30
N PRO A 30 -1.48 -13.67 9.08
CA PRO A 30 -0.67 -13.13 10.17
C PRO A 30 0.41 -12.15 9.70
N SER A 31 1.15 -12.49 8.63
CA SER A 31 2.20 -11.62 8.09
C SER A 31 1.60 -10.31 7.60
N TYR A 32 0.53 -10.34 6.82
CA TYR A 32 -0.13 -9.12 6.37
C TYR A 32 -0.65 -8.27 7.53
N CYS A 33 -1.10 -8.89 8.62
CA CYS A 33 -1.48 -8.17 9.83
C CYS A 33 -0.28 -7.49 10.51
N CYS A 34 0.84 -8.22 10.70
CA CYS A 34 2.05 -7.69 11.36
C CYS A 34 2.81 -6.67 10.49
N ASP A 35 2.68 -6.73 9.17
CA ASP A 35 3.41 -5.88 8.23
C ASP A 35 2.61 -4.64 7.76
N ASP A 36 1.58 -4.23 8.51
CA ASP A 36 0.67 -3.10 8.19
C ASP A 36 -0.09 -3.24 6.85
N ASN A 37 -0.13 -4.44 6.25
CA ASN A 37 -0.81 -4.71 4.98
C ASN A 37 -2.32 -4.99 5.18
N HIS A 38 -3.01 -4.10 5.88
CA HIS A 38 -4.41 -4.32 6.29
C HIS A 38 -5.41 -4.39 5.13
N GLU A 39 -5.15 -3.69 4.02
CA GLU A 39 -5.97 -3.81 2.81
C GLU A 39 -5.89 -5.22 2.21
N LYS A 40 -4.71 -5.85 2.26
CA LYS A 40 -4.55 -7.25 1.84
C LYS A 40 -5.28 -8.21 2.78
N VAL A 41 -5.29 -7.93 4.09
CA VAL A 41 -6.10 -8.70 5.06
C VAL A 41 -7.58 -8.64 4.69
N ASP A 42 -8.11 -7.44 4.42
CA ASP A 42 -9.52 -7.25 4.04
C ASP A 42 -9.87 -7.96 2.71
N ALA A 43 -8.93 -7.98 1.76
CA ALA A 43 -9.11 -8.65 0.48
C ALA A 43 -9.20 -10.19 0.61
N ILE A 44 -8.36 -10.80 1.47
CA ILE A 44 -8.26 -12.26 1.56
C ILE A 44 -9.17 -12.88 2.63
N TYR A 45 -9.61 -12.11 3.63
CA TYR A 45 -10.42 -12.61 4.74
C TYR A 45 -11.74 -13.29 4.31
N PRO A 46 -12.56 -12.71 3.41
CA PRO A 46 -13.82 -13.34 3.00
C PRO A 46 -13.61 -14.70 2.33
N GLU A 47 -12.57 -14.81 1.48
CA GLU A 47 -12.18 -16.07 0.82
C GLU A 47 -11.74 -17.10 1.86
N ALA A 48 -10.82 -16.73 2.75
CA ALA A 48 -10.28 -17.62 3.77
C ALA A 48 -11.40 -18.16 4.68
N LEU A 49 -12.29 -17.30 5.14
CA LEU A 49 -13.41 -17.68 6.00
C LEU A 49 -14.38 -18.62 5.28
N ALA A 50 -14.71 -18.34 4.01
CA ALA A 50 -15.60 -19.18 3.22
C ALA A 50 -15.02 -20.58 2.99
N LEU A 51 -13.72 -20.67 2.68
CA LEU A 51 -13.03 -21.95 2.51
C LEU A 51 -12.99 -22.76 3.80
N ALA A 52 -12.66 -22.13 4.93
CA ALA A 52 -12.65 -22.81 6.23
C ALA A 52 -14.03 -23.37 6.62
N LYS A 53 -15.10 -22.59 6.39
CA LYS A 53 -16.48 -23.03 6.63
C LYS A 53 -16.90 -24.15 5.69
N ASN A 54 -16.48 -24.12 4.43
CA ASN A 54 -16.83 -25.14 3.45
C ASN A 54 -16.25 -26.52 3.81
N ILE A 55 -15.02 -26.56 4.34
CA ILE A 55 -14.42 -27.83 4.81
C ILE A 55 -14.89 -28.23 6.21
N GLY A 56 -15.57 -27.33 6.94
CA GLY A 56 -16.07 -27.57 8.28
C GLY A 56 -14.99 -27.63 9.37
N ASP A 57 -13.79 -27.09 9.12
CA ASP A 57 -12.71 -27.03 10.12
C ASP A 57 -12.86 -25.77 10.99
N VAL A 58 -13.55 -25.93 12.11
CA VAL A 58 -13.85 -24.84 13.05
C VAL A 58 -12.59 -24.25 13.68
N TRP A 59 -11.48 -24.99 13.78
CA TRP A 59 -10.25 -24.46 14.39
C TRP A 59 -9.55 -23.51 13.42
N VAL A 60 -9.59 -23.80 12.12
CA VAL A 60 -9.12 -22.90 11.07
C VAL A 60 -10.02 -21.66 10.99
N GLU A 61 -11.34 -21.81 11.12
CA GLU A 61 -12.26 -20.68 11.24
C GLU A 61 -11.89 -19.76 12.42
N ILE A 62 -11.67 -20.33 13.62
CA ILE A 62 -11.28 -19.56 14.81
C ILE A 62 -9.98 -18.79 14.56
N PHE A 63 -8.98 -19.42 13.93
CA PHE A 63 -7.71 -18.79 13.60
C PHE A 63 -7.88 -17.60 12.64
N ILE A 64 -8.64 -17.77 11.56
CA ILE A 64 -8.87 -16.71 10.56
C ILE A 64 -9.62 -15.53 11.17
N ARG A 65 -10.65 -15.80 11.97
CA ARG A 65 -11.45 -14.76 12.63
C ARG A 65 -10.63 -13.98 13.66
N HIS A 66 -9.79 -14.65 14.44
CA HIS A 66 -8.89 -14.01 15.39
C HIS A 66 -7.91 -13.04 14.71
N TRP A 67 -7.23 -13.46 13.64
CA TRP A 67 -6.27 -12.58 12.94
C TRP A 67 -6.95 -11.41 12.23
N TYR A 68 -8.19 -11.59 11.77
CA TYR A 68 -8.99 -10.46 11.29
C TYR A 68 -9.32 -9.47 12.42
N LEU A 69 -9.67 -9.96 13.61
CA LEU A 69 -9.88 -9.12 14.80
C LEU A 69 -8.59 -8.42 15.24
N GLN A 70 -7.42 -9.05 15.17
CA GLN A 70 -6.13 -8.41 15.44
C GLN A 70 -5.90 -7.22 14.49
N SER A 71 -6.14 -7.40 13.19
CA SER A 71 -6.03 -6.32 12.21
C SER A 71 -7.06 -5.19 12.47
N GLN A 72 -8.31 -5.54 12.73
CA GLN A 72 -9.40 -4.56 12.88
C GLN A 72 -9.33 -3.81 14.21
N VAL A 73 -9.11 -4.52 15.32
CA VAL A 73 -9.19 -3.96 16.67
C VAL A 73 -7.83 -3.47 17.15
N LEU A 74 -6.80 -4.31 17.16
CA LEU A 74 -5.50 -3.96 17.74
C LEU A 74 -4.77 -2.90 16.91
N SER A 75 -4.61 -3.13 15.61
CA SER A 75 -3.92 -2.18 14.72
C SER A 75 -4.85 -1.04 14.30
N ARG A 76 -6.09 -1.35 13.94
CA ARG A 76 -7.02 -0.36 13.37
C ARG A 76 -8.03 0.20 14.36
N LYS A 77 -7.96 -0.05 15.66
CA LYS A 77 -8.84 0.53 16.70
C LYS A 77 -10.35 0.47 16.39
N ASN A 78 -10.84 -0.56 15.68
CA ASN A 78 -12.26 -0.80 15.40
C ASN A 78 -12.97 -1.57 16.51
N GLY A 79 -12.93 -1.03 17.74
CA GLY A 79 -13.43 -1.73 18.93
C GLY A 79 -14.95 -1.85 18.96
N ARG A 80 -15.71 -0.82 18.55
CA ARG A 80 -17.18 -0.88 18.58
C ARG A 80 -17.76 -1.70 17.43
N GLY A 81 -17.16 -1.58 16.24
CA GLY A 81 -17.60 -2.33 15.06
C GLY A 81 -17.38 -3.84 15.19
N MET A 82 -16.37 -4.27 15.95
CA MET A 82 -16.00 -5.68 16.09
C MET A 82 -16.39 -6.34 17.42
N LEU A 83 -16.98 -5.61 18.37
CA LEU A 83 -17.34 -6.20 19.68
C LEU A 83 -18.26 -7.42 19.54
N SER A 84 -19.27 -7.34 18.67
CA SER A 84 -20.19 -8.48 18.45
C SER A 84 -19.49 -9.69 17.84
N GLU A 85 -18.53 -9.47 16.95
CA GLU A 85 -17.71 -10.51 16.32
C GLU A 85 -16.75 -11.16 17.34
N ALA A 86 -16.15 -10.35 18.22
CA ALA A 86 -15.28 -10.83 19.29
C ALA A 86 -16.06 -11.69 20.31
N ILE A 87 -17.29 -11.30 20.67
CA ILE A 87 -18.16 -12.08 21.54
C ILE A 87 -18.54 -13.41 20.87
N ASP A 88 -18.97 -13.38 19.61
CA ASP A 88 -19.34 -14.60 18.88
C ASP A 88 -18.15 -15.57 18.72
N LEU A 89 -16.95 -15.04 18.43
CA LEU A 89 -15.74 -15.86 18.36
C LEU A 89 -15.35 -16.43 19.74
N LEU A 90 -15.53 -15.66 20.81
CA LEU A 90 -15.28 -16.14 22.17
C LEU A 90 -16.21 -17.32 22.50
N ASP A 91 -17.51 -17.20 22.21
CA ASP A 91 -18.50 -18.26 22.42
C ASP A 91 -18.16 -19.51 21.57
N LEU A 92 -17.85 -19.33 20.29
CA LEU A 92 -17.47 -20.41 19.38
C LEU A 92 -16.22 -21.15 19.89
N SER A 93 -15.19 -20.42 20.29
CA SER A 93 -13.92 -20.99 20.72
C SER A 93 -13.98 -21.67 22.09
N HIS A 94 -14.95 -21.31 22.92
CA HIS A 94 -15.15 -21.91 24.26
C HIS A 94 -16.25 -22.99 24.30
N ALA A 95 -16.90 -23.26 23.17
CA ALA A 95 -17.84 -24.36 23.03
C ALA A 95 -17.17 -25.71 23.42
N PRO A 96 -17.89 -26.65 24.07
CA PRO A 96 -17.33 -27.92 24.55
C PRO A 96 -16.49 -28.70 23.54
N GLU A 97 -16.90 -28.68 22.27
CA GLU A 97 -16.25 -29.32 21.12
C GLU A 97 -14.94 -28.65 20.68
N ASN A 98 -14.72 -27.38 21.04
CA ASN A 98 -13.58 -26.57 20.59
C ASN A 98 -12.57 -26.27 21.71
N LYS A 99 -12.76 -26.82 22.92
CA LYS A 99 -11.92 -26.55 24.10
C LYS A 99 -10.44 -26.91 23.93
N GLU A 100 -10.12 -27.80 23.01
CA GLU A 100 -8.75 -28.21 22.68
C GLU A 100 -8.11 -27.36 21.57
N CYS A 101 -8.86 -26.40 20.99
CA CYS A 101 -8.32 -25.49 19.99
C CYS A 101 -7.22 -24.61 20.65
N PRO A 102 -5.97 -24.64 20.14
CA PRO A 102 -4.87 -23.87 20.73
C PRO A 102 -5.16 -22.36 20.76
N GLN A 103 -5.88 -21.85 19.76
CA GLN A 103 -6.16 -20.43 19.59
C GLN A 103 -7.32 -19.92 20.47
N ARG A 104 -8.04 -20.79 21.20
CA ARG A 104 -9.22 -20.35 21.98
C ARG A 104 -8.91 -19.25 22.99
N ILE A 105 -7.70 -19.28 23.56
CA ILE A 105 -7.25 -18.30 24.55
C ILE A 105 -7.09 -16.91 23.92
N CYS A 106 -6.66 -16.87 22.67
CA CYS A 106 -6.43 -15.62 21.95
C CYS A 106 -7.77 -14.89 21.61
N ALA A 107 -8.92 -15.60 21.55
CA ALA A 107 -10.24 -14.96 21.45
C ALA A 107 -10.61 -14.12 22.69
N VAL A 108 -10.03 -14.43 23.86
CA VAL A 108 -10.20 -13.63 25.08
C VAL A 108 -9.48 -12.29 24.95
N GLN A 109 -8.33 -12.28 24.28
CA GLN A 109 -7.61 -11.05 23.96
C GLN A 109 -8.45 -10.15 23.06
N ASP A 110 -9.06 -10.70 22.01
CA ASP A 110 -9.85 -9.92 21.05
C ASP A 110 -11.01 -9.16 21.74
N LEU A 111 -11.69 -9.79 22.70
CA LEU A 111 -12.70 -9.13 23.52
C LEU A 111 -12.09 -8.03 24.41
N THR A 112 -10.98 -8.33 25.08
CA THR A 112 -10.28 -7.38 25.97
C THR A 112 -9.81 -6.14 25.20
N ASN A 113 -9.33 -6.34 23.97
CA ASN A 113 -8.90 -5.27 23.06
C ASN A 113 -10.07 -4.39 22.64
N CYS A 114 -11.26 -4.97 22.41
CA CYS A 114 -12.46 -4.18 22.10
C CYS A 114 -12.79 -3.22 23.25
N TYR A 115 -12.73 -3.68 24.51
CA TYR A 115 -12.95 -2.82 25.67
C TYR A 115 -11.84 -1.76 25.82
N GLY A 116 -10.57 -2.16 25.65
CA GLY A 116 -9.42 -1.26 25.66
C GLY A 116 -9.55 -0.11 24.66
N VAL A 117 -9.95 -0.43 23.44
CA VAL A 117 -10.10 0.53 22.34
C VAL A 117 -11.28 1.46 22.55
N GLN A 118 -12.43 0.96 23.01
CA GLN A 118 -13.65 1.77 23.15
C GLN A 118 -13.48 2.85 24.23
N ASP A 119 -13.17 2.41 25.43
CA ASP A 119 -12.96 3.28 26.59
C ASP A 119 -12.07 2.58 27.63
N GLY A 120 -10.79 2.38 27.28
CA GLY A 120 -9.83 1.61 28.07
C GLY A 120 -9.87 1.80 29.59
N PRO A 121 -9.79 3.02 30.14
CA PRO A 121 -9.87 3.24 31.58
C PRO A 121 -11.29 3.07 32.14
N GLY A 122 -12.33 3.27 31.31
CA GLY A 122 -13.72 3.03 31.70
C GLY A 122 -14.06 1.54 31.87
N PHE A 123 -13.27 0.64 31.29
CA PHE A 123 -13.39 -0.82 31.40
C PHE A 123 -12.24 -1.47 32.18
N PHE A 124 -11.56 -0.71 33.04
CA PHE A 124 -10.38 -1.19 33.77
C PHE A 124 -10.64 -2.50 34.53
N GLU A 125 -11.71 -2.55 35.32
CA GLU A 125 -12.03 -3.70 36.17
C GLU A 125 -12.32 -4.96 35.35
N GLU A 126 -13.10 -4.82 34.27
CA GLU A 126 -13.44 -5.90 33.35
C GLU A 126 -12.18 -6.45 32.66
N ARG A 127 -11.32 -5.56 32.14
CA ARG A 127 -10.07 -5.95 31.46
C ARG A 127 -9.12 -6.68 32.40
N VAL A 128 -8.90 -6.14 33.61
CA VAL A 128 -8.05 -6.77 34.62
C VAL A 128 -8.59 -8.13 35.06
N SER A 129 -9.90 -8.22 35.30
CA SER A 129 -10.54 -9.48 35.72
C SER A 129 -10.36 -10.57 34.67
N VAL A 130 -10.69 -10.28 33.41
CA VAL A 130 -10.64 -11.24 32.30
C VAL A 130 -9.19 -11.67 32.01
N ALA A 131 -8.25 -10.72 31.99
CA ALA A 131 -6.85 -11.03 31.75
C ALA A 131 -6.26 -11.91 32.87
N ARG A 132 -6.53 -11.59 34.15
CA ARG A 132 -6.04 -12.39 35.29
C ARG A 132 -6.66 -13.79 35.33
N GLU A 133 -7.97 -13.90 35.10
CA GLU A 133 -8.63 -15.21 35.02
C GLU A 133 -7.99 -16.08 33.94
N THR A 134 -7.72 -15.50 32.77
CA THR A 134 -7.10 -16.21 31.66
C THR A 134 -5.67 -16.61 31.98
N LEU A 135 -4.84 -15.68 32.47
CA LEU A 135 -3.45 -15.93 32.85
C LEU A 135 -3.32 -17.02 33.93
N ALA A 136 -4.31 -17.17 34.82
CA ALA A 136 -4.34 -18.24 35.81
C ALA A 136 -4.52 -19.65 35.19
N THR A 137 -4.99 -19.75 33.94
CA THR A 137 -5.22 -21.01 33.23
C THR A 137 -4.08 -21.42 32.28
N ILE A 138 -3.16 -20.50 32.00
CA ILE A 138 -2.02 -20.71 31.09
C ILE A 138 -0.70 -20.38 31.81
N ASN A 139 0.44 -20.56 31.13
CA ASN A 139 1.75 -20.19 31.66
C ASN A 139 2.65 -19.65 30.54
N GLY A 140 3.85 -19.18 30.89
CA GLY A 140 4.80 -18.55 29.97
C GLY A 140 5.27 -19.41 28.78
N SER A 141 4.91 -20.69 28.70
CA SER A 141 5.20 -21.53 27.51
C SER A 141 4.17 -21.37 26.38
N TRP A 142 3.09 -20.62 26.62
CA TRP A 142 2.03 -20.37 25.64
C TRP A 142 2.26 -19.03 24.96
N PRO A 143 2.23 -18.94 23.62
CA PRO A 143 2.38 -17.66 22.91
C PRO A 143 1.37 -16.59 23.36
N CYS A 144 0.09 -16.95 23.55
CA CYS A 144 -0.93 -16.00 24.03
C CYS A 144 -0.66 -15.48 25.47
N TYR A 145 0.28 -16.06 26.25
CA TYR A 145 0.60 -15.56 27.61
C TYR A 145 1.18 -14.15 27.58
N VAL A 146 2.06 -13.89 26.61
CA VAL A 146 2.63 -12.56 26.42
C VAL A 146 1.50 -11.59 26.05
N CYS A 147 0.69 -11.93 25.06
CA CYS A 147 -0.39 -11.08 24.57
C CYS A 147 -1.43 -10.74 25.64
N ILE A 148 -1.91 -11.71 26.42
CA ILE A 148 -2.85 -11.41 27.52
C ILE A 148 -2.16 -10.61 28.65
N GLY A 149 -0.89 -10.90 28.93
CA GLY A 149 -0.10 -10.14 29.90
C GLY A 149 0.08 -8.68 29.49
N SER A 150 0.30 -8.44 28.20
CA SER A 150 0.35 -7.13 27.57
C SER A 150 -0.94 -6.34 27.83
N GLU A 151 -2.11 -6.95 27.57
CA GLU A 151 -3.41 -6.30 27.81
C GLU A 151 -3.65 -5.95 29.28
N LEU A 152 -3.22 -6.83 30.20
CA LEU A 152 -3.30 -6.56 31.64
C LEU A 152 -2.50 -5.32 32.03
N VAL A 153 -1.27 -5.21 31.52
CA VAL A 153 -0.39 -4.08 31.83
C VAL A 153 -0.90 -2.80 31.17
N GLU A 154 -1.42 -2.86 29.95
CA GLU A 154 -2.04 -1.72 29.27
C GLU A 154 -3.25 -1.18 30.06
N ALA A 155 -4.05 -2.04 30.71
CA ALA A 155 -5.15 -1.57 31.56
C ALA A 155 -4.66 -0.70 32.73
N TYR A 156 -3.51 -1.05 33.35
CA TYR A 156 -2.89 -0.23 34.39
C TYR A 156 -2.31 1.09 33.85
N ILE A 157 -1.76 1.07 32.63
CA ILE A 157 -1.30 2.28 31.95
C ILE A 157 -2.47 3.26 31.74
N ASP A 158 -3.61 2.77 31.28
CA ASP A 158 -4.78 3.61 30.95
C ASP A 158 -5.34 4.39 32.14
N ILE A 159 -5.23 3.84 33.37
CA ILE A 159 -5.67 4.53 34.59
C ILE A 159 -4.56 5.34 35.27
N GLY A 160 -3.34 5.33 34.72
CA GLY A 160 -2.20 6.06 35.27
C GLY A 160 -1.47 5.38 36.44
N ASP A 161 -1.77 4.10 36.73
CA ASP A 161 -1.11 3.35 37.81
C ASP A 161 0.11 2.58 37.28
N TYR A 162 1.14 3.35 36.92
CA TYR A 162 2.35 2.82 36.28
C TYR A 162 3.18 1.91 37.20
N GLU A 163 3.13 2.15 38.53
CA GLU A 163 3.85 1.31 39.50
C GLU A 163 3.25 -0.10 39.60
N ALA A 164 1.92 -0.19 39.59
CA ALA A 164 1.23 -1.48 39.52
C ALA A 164 1.53 -2.19 38.19
N GLY A 165 1.45 -1.47 37.06
CA GLY A 165 1.81 -2.02 35.74
C GLY A 165 3.24 -2.55 35.68
N LEU A 166 4.21 -1.83 36.25
CA LEU A 166 5.61 -2.25 36.33
C LEU A 166 5.80 -3.49 37.22
N THR A 167 4.99 -3.62 38.27
CA THR A 167 5.00 -4.81 39.14
C THR A 167 4.47 -6.04 38.38
N GLU A 168 3.37 -5.87 37.65
CA GLU A 168 2.77 -6.94 36.84
C GLU A 168 3.71 -7.42 35.73
N ILE A 169 4.30 -6.50 34.95
CA ILE A 169 5.19 -6.90 33.85
C ILE A 169 6.44 -7.64 34.33
N LYS A 170 6.98 -7.28 35.51
CA LYS A 170 8.09 -8.02 36.14
C LYS A 170 7.69 -9.45 36.51
N HIS A 171 6.49 -9.63 37.06
CA HIS A 171 5.95 -10.96 37.37
C HIS A 171 5.75 -11.78 36.08
N LEU A 172 5.13 -11.19 35.06
CA LEU A 172 4.89 -11.82 33.76
C LEU A 172 6.19 -12.27 33.09
N LYS A 173 7.21 -11.41 33.04
CA LYS A 173 8.54 -11.74 32.50
C LYS A 173 9.19 -12.89 33.25
N SER A 174 9.13 -12.89 34.59
CA SER A 174 9.67 -13.98 35.40
C SER A 174 9.00 -15.33 35.10
N GLU A 175 7.70 -15.35 34.82
CA GLU A 175 7.00 -16.58 34.41
C GLU A 175 7.40 -17.06 33.00
N VAL A 176 7.62 -16.15 32.06
CA VAL A 176 8.11 -16.50 30.71
C VAL A 176 9.53 -17.07 30.77
N GLU A 177 10.43 -16.47 31.54
CA GLU A 177 11.81 -16.94 31.73
C GLU A 177 11.89 -18.34 32.34
N LYS A 178 10.94 -18.72 33.21
CA LYS A 178 10.84 -20.08 33.76
C LYS A 178 10.43 -21.11 32.71
N SER A 179 9.68 -20.69 31.70
CA SER A 179 8.95 -21.57 30.79
C SER A 179 9.57 -21.69 29.40
N SER A 180 10.30 -20.66 28.96
CA SER A 180 10.96 -20.60 27.66
C SER A 180 12.25 -19.77 27.75
N GLY A 181 13.26 -20.12 26.96
CA GLY A 181 14.44 -19.27 26.74
C GLY A 181 14.23 -18.20 25.66
N ALA A 182 12.99 -17.99 25.21
CA ALA A 182 12.68 -17.11 24.08
C ALA A 182 12.75 -15.64 24.52
N LYS A 183 13.73 -14.92 23.96
CA LYS A 183 13.98 -13.49 24.25
C LYS A 183 13.14 -12.53 23.41
N GLU A 184 12.55 -13.00 22.32
CA GLU A 184 11.84 -12.18 21.34
C GLU A 184 10.33 -12.19 21.61
N ASN A 185 9.79 -11.06 22.07
CA ASN A 185 8.36 -10.85 22.31
C ASN A 185 8.07 -9.35 22.45
N GLU A 186 6.81 -8.98 22.73
CA GLU A 186 6.36 -7.58 22.78
C GLU A 186 6.50 -6.89 24.15
N PHE A 187 6.86 -7.62 25.23
CA PHE A 187 7.01 -7.01 26.56
C PHE A 187 7.99 -5.82 26.61
N PRO A 188 9.10 -5.79 25.86
CA PRO A 188 9.96 -4.60 25.81
C PRO A 188 9.23 -3.32 25.36
N LEU A 189 8.22 -3.42 24.49
CA LEU A 189 7.45 -2.25 24.06
C LEU A 189 6.60 -1.69 25.21
N ILE A 190 5.93 -2.57 25.95
CA ILE A 190 5.01 -2.17 27.03
C ILE A 190 5.78 -1.72 28.27
N GLU A 191 6.84 -2.44 28.63
CA GLU A 191 7.75 -2.01 29.70
C GLU A 191 8.46 -0.71 29.32
N GLY A 192 8.89 -0.57 28.07
CA GLY A 192 9.45 0.68 27.55
C GLY A 192 8.47 1.85 27.67
N ARG A 193 7.19 1.64 27.35
CA ARG A 193 6.12 2.64 27.55
C ARG A 193 5.93 3.01 29.02
N LEU A 194 5.88 2.03 29.93
CA LEU A 194 5.79 2.29 31.38
C LEU A 194 6.97 3.13 31.86
N LEU A 195 8.20 2.74 31.51
CA LEU A 195 9.41 3.46 31.90
C LEU A 195 9.41 4.89 31.34
N LEU A 196 8.99 5.08 30.09
CA LEU A 196 8.78 6.40 29.49
C LEU A 196 7.78 7.24 30.29
N LEU A 197 6.59 6.70 30.61
CA LEU A 197 5.56 7.42 31.37
C LEU A 197 5.98 7.72 32.81
N MET A 198 6.89 6.93 33.38
CA MET A 198 7.50 7.16 34.69
C MET A 198 8.72 8.11 34.65
N GLY A 199 9.13 8.57 33.46
CA GLY A 199 10.31 9.43 33.27
C GLY A 199 11.66 8.70 33.43
N GLN A 200 11.68 7.36 33.41
CA GLN A 200 12.89 6.53 33.47
C GLN A 200 13.50 6.36 32.06
N LEU A 201 13.92 7.47 31.47
CA LEU A 201 14.20 7.58 30.03
C LEU A 201 15.39 6.73 29.56
N GLN A 202 16.49 6.69 30.32
CA GLN A 202 17.67 5.89 29.95
C GLN A 202 17.37 4.39 29.96
N ASP A 203 16.62 3.92 30.96
CA ASP A 203 16.24 2.51 31.06
C ASP A 203 15.28 2.14 29.93
N ALA A 204 14.30 3.00 29.63
CA ALA A 204 13.37 2.83 28.51
C ALA A 204 14.12 2.76 27.16
N GLN A 205 15.05 3.68 26.93
CA GLN A 205 15.83 3.72 25.70
C GLN A 205 16.71 2.48 25.54
N SER A 206 17.40 2.07 26.60
CA SER A 206 18.26 0.89 26.58
C SER A 206 17.43 -0.35 26.25
N LEU A 207 16.31 -0.54 26.93
CA LEU A 207 15.42 -1.67 26.73
C LEU A 207 14.89 -1.73 25.30
N LEU A 208 14.40 -0.60 24.77
CA LEU A 208 13.82 -0.55 23.43
C LEU A 208 14.89 -0.71 22.35
N SER A 209 16.09 -0.16 22.55
CA SER A 209 17.20 -0.28 21.58
C SER A 209 17.55 -1.75 21.35
N ASP A 210 17.65 -2.52 22.43
CA ASP A 210 17.97 -3.96 22.41
C ASP A 210 16.80 -4.86 21.99
N ALA A 211 15.57 -4.32 21.96
CA ALA A 211 14.38 -5.08 21.62
C ALA A 211 14.39 -5.50 20.14
N VAL A 212 14.26 -6.80 19.90
CA VAL A 212 14.13 -7.44 18.58
C VAL A 212 12.79 -8.15 18.55
N GLY A 213 12.00 -7.92 17.48
CA GLY A 213 10.67 -8.49 17.30
C GLY A 213 10.49 -9.07 15.90
N ALA A 214 11.28 -10.09 15.55
CA ALA A 214 11.29 -10.66 14.20
C ALA A 214 9.90 -11.14 13.73
N ALA A 215 9.05 -11.63 14.64
CA ALA A 215 7.69 -12.06 14.35
C ALA A 215 6.64 -10.92 14.32
N GLY A 216 7.00 -9.71 14.76
CA GLY A 216 6.09 -8.57 14.89
C GLY A 216 6.04 -7.65 13.67
N GLY A 217 6.85 -7.92 12.64
CA GLY A 217 6.84 -7.22 11.35
C GLY A 217 7.07 -5.71 11.45
N THR A 218 6.58 -5.01 10.42
CA THR A 218 6.59 -3.53 10.35
C THR A 218 5.89 -2.88 11.56
N THR A 219 4.83 -3.49 12.07
CA THR A 219 4.06 -2.97 13.22
C THR A 219 4.94 -2.81 14.46
N PHE A 220 5.73 -3.83 14.79
CA PHE A 220 6.63 -3.78 15.94
C PHE A 220 7.68 -2.66 15.77
N LEU A 221 8.26 -2.55 14.58
CA LEU A 221 9.28 -1.55 14.28
C LEU A 221 8.73 -0.13 14.43
N ARG A 222 7.54 0.15 13.89
CA ARG A 222 6.90 1.47 13.97
C ARG A 222 6.46 1.83 15.40
N LYS A 223 5.93 0.87 16.17
CA LYS A 223 5.62 1.08 17.60
C LYS A 223 6.89 1.39 18.41
N LYS A 224 7.97 0.63 18.19
CA LYS A 224 9.29 0.90 18.81
C LYS A 224 9.80 2.29 18.44
N GLN A 225 9.74 2.65 17.16
CA GLN A 225 10.19 3.94 16.63
C GLN A 225 9.43 5.12 17.27
N GLN A 226 8.11 5.01 17.44
CA GLN A 226 7.32 6.06 18.09
C GLN A 226 7.66 6.22 19.57
N LEU A 227 7.83 5.11 20.31
CA LEU A 227 8.27 5.17 21.70
C LEU A 227 9.65 5.80 21.84
N LEU A 228 10.62 5.41 20.99
CA LEU A 228 11.94 6.02 20.96
C LEU A 228 11.89 7.51 20.62
N THR A 229 11.02 7.92 19.69
CA THR A 229 10.80 9.33 19.36
C THR A 229 10.37 10.13 20.58
N LEU A 230 9.35 9.64 21.32
CA LEU A 230 8.89 10.29 22.55
C LEU A 230 9.99 10.33 23.63
N ILE A 231 10.81 9.29 23.75
CA ILE A 231 11.96 9.27 24.67
C ILE A 231 12.98 10.35 24.28
N TYR A 232 13.37 10.43 23.00
CA TYR A 232 14.32 11.44 22.52
C TYR A 232 13.81 12.86 22.74
N ILE A 233 12.51 13.11 22.54
CA ILE A 233 11.86 14.39 22.84
C ILE A 233 12.03 14.73 24.33
N GLN A 234 11.70 13.81 25.24
CA GLN A 234 11.81 14.07 26.68
C GLN A 234 13.26 14.22 27.16
N GLN A 235 14.23 13.58 26.48
CA GLN A 235 15.66 13.77 26.72
C GLN A 235 16.23 15.06 26.12
N GLY A 236 15.50 15.72 25.20
CA GLY A 236 15.98 16.86 24.44
C GLY A 236 16.96 16.49 23.31
N GLU A 237 16.98 15.24 22.86
CA GLU A 237 17.78 14.77 21.73
C GLU A 237 17.06 15.05 20.40
N TRP A 238 16.94 16.34 20.06
CA TRP A 238 16.07 16.82 18.98
C TRP A 238 16.36 16.23 17.59
N ASP A 239 17.63 16.14 17.21
CA ASP A 239 18.00 15.63 15.88
C ASP A 239 17.55 14.17 15.70
N LYS A 240 17.65 13.36 16.75
CA LYS A 240 17.18 11.97 16.73
C LYS A 240 15.66 11.88 16.76
N ALA A 241 15.01 12.72 17.56
CA ALA A 241 13.55 12.80 17.60
C ALA A 241 12.97 13.15 16.23
N GLU A 242 13.50 14.19 15.58
CA GLU A 242 13.07 14.64 14.26
C GLU A 242 13.33 13.58 13.19
N SER A 243 14.49 12.92 13.20
CA SER A 243 14.80 11.84 12.24
C SER A 243 14.02 10.54 12.48
N SER A 244 13.55 10.32 13.71
CA SER A 244 12.83 9.10 14.10
C SER A 244 11.32 9.26 14.03
N CYS A 245 10.78 10.47 13.85
CA CYS A 245 9.34 10.69 13.81
C CYS A 245 8.75 10.04 12.55
N LEU A 246 7.60 9.37 12.70
CA LEU A 246 6.86 8.87 11.54
C LEU A 246 6.31 10.05 10.73
N SER A 247 6.33 9.90 9.41
CA SER A 247 5.56 10.76 8.53
C SER A 247 4.06 10.59 8.77
N PHE A 248 3.26 11.56 8.30
CA PHE A 248 1.81 11.46 8.40
C PHE A 248 1.26 10.21 7.69
N ASP A 249 1.78 9.89 6.50
CA ASP A 249 1.33 8.74 5.71
C ASP A 249 1.64 7.41 6.40
N GLU A 250 2.82 7.28 7.03
CA GLU A 250 3.16 6.10 7.84
C GLU A 250 2.27 5.96 9.08
N ALA A 251 1.96 7.07 9.75
CA ALA A 251 1.03 7.06 10.88
C ALA A 251 -0.39 6.69 10.43
N MET A 252 -0.79 7.08 9.20
CA MET A 252 -2.09 6.78 8.62
C MET A 252 -2.30 5.31 8.25
N CYS A 253 -1.24 4.49 8.17
CA CYS A 253 -1.36 3.04 7.91
C CYS A 253 -2.23 2.32 8.95
N ALA A 254 -2.15 2.72 10.23
CA ALA A 254 -2.91 2.09 11.31
C ALA A 254 -3.25 3.09 12.42
N SER A 255 -4.51 3.15 12.83
CA SER A 255 -4.97 4.10 13.86
C SER A 255 -4.46 3.79 15.28
N SER A 256 -3.75 2.67 15.47
CA SER A 256 -2.92 2.44 16.66
C SER A 256 -1.81 3.48 16.83
N TYR A 257 -1.35 4.11 15.74
CA TYR A 257 -0.26 5.07 15.74
C TYR A 257 -0.68 6.51 16.04
N PHE A 258 -1.98 6.81 15.98
CA PHE A 258 -2.44 8.20 16.01
C PHE A 258 -2.10 8.91 17.31
N ASP A 259 -2.31 8.27 18.46
CA ASP A 259 -2.14 8.95 19.75
C ASP A 259 -0.69 9.36 20.01
N ASP A 260 0.25 8.43 19.82
CA ASP A 260 1.69 8.67 19.99
C ASP A 260 2.22 9.67 18.96
N TRP A 261 1.76 9.57 17.70
CA TRP A 261 2.14 10.52 16.66
C TRP A 261 1.67 11.93 17.00
N ILE A 262 0.39 12.10 17.38
CA ILE A 262 -0.17 13.41 17.78
C ILE A 262 0.59 13.95 19.00
N GLU A 263 0.88 13.09 19.98
CA GLU A 263 1.65 13.47 21.18
C GLU A 263 3.05 13.98 20.81
N ALA A 264 3.77 13.28 19.93
CA ALA A 264 5.09 13.70 19.47
C ALA A 264 5.03 15.08 18.79
N GLN A 265 4.06 15.32 17.89
CA GLN A 265 3.88 16.63 17.25
C GLN A 265 3.62 17.73 18.30
N CYS A 266 2.71 17.48 19.24
CA CYS A 266 2.38 18.43 20.30
C CYS A 266 3.61 18.77 21.17
N GLN A 267 4.43 17.77 21.53
CA GLN A 267 5.63 18.02 22.35
C GLN A 267 6.73 18.75 21.57
N LEU A 268 6.92 18.46 20.28
CA LEU A 268 7.85 19.20 19.41
C LEU A 268 7.43 20.68 19.27
N ILE A 269 6.14 20.95 19.13
CA ILE A 269 5.57 22.31 19.13
C ILE A 269 5.81 22.99 20.48
N ALA A 270 5.50 22.33 21.58
CA ALA A 270 5.71 22.87 22.92
C ALA A 270 7.19 23.19 23.21
N ALA A 271 8.12 22.44 22.61
CA ALA A 271 9.56 22.68 22.67
C ALA A 271 10.06 23.75 21.67
N GLY A 272 9.18 24.32 20.84
CA GLY A 272 9.53 25.32 19.82
C GLY A 272 10.34 24.77 18.65
N ARG A 273 10.32 23.45 18.43
CA ARG A 273 11.01 22.76 17.32
C ARG A 273 10.19 22.75 16.04
N MET A 274 8.87 22.86 16.18
CA MET A 274 7.91 22.88 15.08
C MET A 274 6.94 24.04 15.25
N GLN A 275 6.59 24.71 14.15
CA GLN A 275 5.51 25.70 14.15
C GLN A 275 4.16 25.02 13.92
N ILE A 276 3.11 25.59 14.51
CA ILE A 276 1.75 25.10 14.28
C ILE A 276 1.32 25.51 12.88
N ALA A 277 1.26 24.53 11.97
CA ALA A 277 0.69 24.69 10.65
C ALA A 277 -0.79 24.29 10.65
N GLU A 278 -1.61 24.98 9.86
CA GLU A 278 -3.04 24.65 9.73
C GLU A 278 -3.26 23.22 9.21
N ALA A 279 -2.38 22.75 8.31
CA ALA A 279 -2.40 21.37 7.82
C ALA A 279 -2.32 20.34 8.96
N LEU A 280 -1.54 20.59 10.01
CA LEU A 280 -1.45 19.70 11.17
C LEU A 280 -2.77 19.64 11.94
N LEU A 281 -3.49 20.76 12.06
CA LEU A 281 -4.81 20.76 12.69
C LEU A 281 -5.79 19.87 11.91
N PHE A 282 -5.79 19.96 10.58
CA PHE A 282 -6.63 19.09 9.74
C PHE A 282 -6.21 17.62 9.79
N GLN A 283 -4.91 17.33 9.89
CA GLN A 283 -4.41 15.96 10.08
C GLN A 283 -4.91 15.36 11.40
N ILE A 284 -4.81 16.09 12.51
CA ILE A 284 -5.31 15.65 13.82
C ILE A 284 -6.84 15.48 13.79
N GLN A 285 -7.55 16.42 13.18
CA GLN A 285 -9.00 16.37 13.02
C GLN A 285 -9.44 15.13 12.21
N HIS A 286 -8.72 14.82 11.12
CA HIS A 286 -8.96 13.65 10.29
C HIS A 286 -8.72 12.35 11.08
N MET A 287 -7.58 12.24 11.77
CA MET A 287 -7.28 11.10 12.65
C MET A 287 -8.36 10.91 13.73
N ALA A 288 -8.80 12.00 14.37
CA ALA A 288 -9.87 11.96 15.38
C ALA A 288 -11.20 11.46 14.79
N SER A 289 -11.57 11.93 13.59
CA SER A 289 -12.80 11.46 12.92
C SER A 289 -12.78 9.96 12.62
N ILE A 290 -11.62 9.42 12.22
CA ILE A 290 -11.45 7.98 12.00
C ILE A 290 -11.64 7.21 13.31
N LEU A 291 -11.07 7.71 14.42
CA LEU A 291 -11.24 7.09 15.73
C LEU A 291 -12.71 7.10 16.18
N VAL A 292 -13.45 8.20 15.95
CA VAL A 292 -14.89 8.27 16.23
C VAL A 292 -15.67 7.23 15.43
N ASN A 293 -15.44 7.14 14.12
CA ASN A 293 -16.13 6.20 13.24
C ASN A 293 -15.89 4.74 13.65
N LYS A 294 -14.72 4.45 14.22
CA LYS A 294 -14.32 3.12 14.70
C LYS A 294 -14.71 2.85 16.16
N GLY A 295 -15.28 3.85 16.84
CA GLY A 295 -15.72 3.76 18.22
C GLY A 295 -14.60 3.81 19.26
N ALA A 296 -13.42 4.32 18.90
CA ALA A 296 -12.30 4.51 19.83
C ALA A 296 -12.43 5.85 20.58
N ILE A 297 -13.49 5.95 21.39
CA ILE A 297 -14.03 7.23 21.88
C ILE A 297 -13.05 7.98 22.78
N ARG A 298 -12.42 7.29 23.74
CA ARG A 298 -11.47 7.92 24.68
C ARG A 298 -10.29 8.60 23.98
N VAL A 299 -9.72 7.91 23.00
CA VAL A 299 -8.57 8.41 22.23
C VAL A 299 -9.00 9.57 21.34
N ALA A 300 -10.18 9.48 20.70
CA ALA A 300 -10.74 10.59 19.92
C ALA A 300 -10.93 11.86 20.76
N VAL A 301 -11.46 11.73 21.99
CA VAL A 301 -11.59 12.84 22.93
C VAL A 301 -10.21 13.46 23.26
N SER A 302 -9.19 12.63 23.49
CA SER A 302 -7.83 13.12 23.73
C SER A 302 -7.25 13.86 22.51
N SER A 303 -7.48 13.35 21.29
CA SER A 303 -7.10 14.01 20.04
C SER A 303 -7.78 15.35 19.87
N TYR A 304 -9.10 15.45 20.11
CA TYR A 304 -9.82 16.72 20.03
C TYR A 304 -9.35 17.72 21.08
N ARG A 305 -9.06 17.28 22.31
CA ARG A 305 -8.47 18.16 23.33
C ARG A 305 -7.15 18.77 22.85
N ARG A 306 -6.22 17.95 22.34
CA ARG A 306 -4.92 18.42 21.81
C ARG A 306 -5.10 19.36 20.62
N LEU A 307 -6.04 19.05 19.73
CA LEU A 307 -6.37 19.93 18.60
C LEU A 307 -6.88 21.30 19.06
N VAL A 308 -7.81 21.34 20.02
CA VAL A 308 -8.33 22.58 20.59
C VAL A 308 -7.22 23.39 21.25
N ASP A 309 -6.33 22.73 21.99
CA ASP A 309 -5.18 23.40 22.61
C ASP A 309 -4.24 24.04 21.57
N LEU A 310 -3.94 23.36 20.46
CA LEU A 310 -3.13 23.91 19.38
C LEU A 310 -3.85 25.04 18.63
N ALA A 311 -5.14 24.88 18.33
CA ALA A 311 -5.95 25.89 17.66
C ALA A 311 -5.98 27.20 18.45
N PHE A 312 -6.11 27.13 19.78
CA PHE A 312 -6.05 28.32 20.63
C PHE A 312 -4.67 29.01 20.65
N GLN A 313 -3.57 28.31 20.39
CA GLN A 313 -2.24 28.94 20.36
C GLN A 313 -2.01 29.82 19.12
N ILE A 314 -2.79 29.60 18.05
CA ILE A 314 -2.75 30.38 16.81
C ILE A 314 -4.05 31.14 16.53
N ASP A 315 -4.88 31.35 17.56
CA ASP A 315 -6.15 32.08 17.47
C ASP A 315 -7.15 31.53 16.43
N ALA A 316 -7.10 30.21 16.15
CA ALA A 316 -8.00 29.50 15.25
C ALA A 316 -9.31 29.09 15.96
N HIS A 317 -10.11 30.08 16.34
CA HIS A 317 -11.31 29.94 17.15
C HIS A 317 -12.45 29.14 16.50
N PHE A 318 -12.64 29.24 15.19
CA PHE A 318 -13.63 28.45 14.46
C PHE A 318 -13.25 26.97 14.46
N ILE A 319 -11.99 26.63 14.17
CA ILE A 319 -11.49 25.25 14.28
C ILE A 319 -11.66 24.73 15.72
N ALA A 320 -11.28 25.52 16.73
CA ALA A 320 -11.45 25.14 18.14
C ALA A 320 -12.92 24.89 18.51
N ARG A 321 -13.85 25.77 18.08
CA ARG A 321 -15.30 25.60 18.32
C ARG A 321 -15.85 24.36 17.61
N ALA A 322 -15.42 24.11 16.37
CA ALA A 322 -15.82 22.92 15.62
C ALA A 322 -15.37 21.63 16.32
N ALA A 323 -14.11 21.58 16.77
CA ALA A 323 -13.57 20.44 17.51
C ALA A 323 -14.27 20.25 18.88
N LEU A 324 -14.58 21.35 19.59
CA LEU A 324 -15.33 21.29 20.85
C LEU A 324 -16.74 20.74 20.66
N GLN A 325 -17.46 21.12 19.59
CA GLN A 325 -18.77 20.54 19.31
C GLN A 325 -18.69 19.03 19.11
N LEU A 326 -17.71 18.57 18.32
CA LEU A 326 -17.50 17.14 18.07
C LEU A 326 -17.13 16.40 19.36
N TRP A 327 -16.24 16.96 20.18
CA TRP A 327 -15.94 16.41 21.50
C TRP A 327 -17.20 16.33 22.38
N GLN A 328 -18.02 17.37 22.43
CA GLN A 328 -19.26 17.37 23.23
C GLN A 328 -20.17 16.19 22.87
N ASP A 329 -20.30 15.88 21.58
CA ASP A 329 -21.14 14.78 21.08
C ASP A 329 -20.60 13.38 21.46
N LEU A 330 -19.31 13.29 21.83
CA LEU A 330 -18.66 12.06 22.29
C LEU A 330 -18.80 11.80 23.78
N LEU A 331 -18.96 12.84 24.61
CA LEU A 331 -18.99 12.70 26.08
C LEU A 331 -20.03 11.66 26.57
N PRO A 332 -21.28 11.62 26.05
CA PRO A 332 -22.27 10.64 26.46
C PRO A 332 -21.95 9.20 26.03
N GLN A 333 -20.96 9.00 25.15
CA GLN A 333 -20.57 7.69 24.62
C GLN A 333 -19.42 7.05 25.42
N LEU A 334 -18.81 7.78 26.35
CA LEU A 334 -17.82 7.23 27.27
C LEU A 334 -18.49 6.28 28.27
N GLN A 335 -17.85 5.16 28.55
CA GLN A 335 -18.32 4.21 29.56
C GLN A 335 -18.26 4.84 30.96
N GLN A 336 -17.20 5.62 31.22
CA GLN A 336 -17.08 6.43 32.44
C GLN A 336 -16.58 7.83 32.07
N ASP A 337 -17.03 8.90 32.72
CA ASP A 337 -16.58 10.25 32.34
C ASP A 337 -15.07 10.48 32.62
N LEU A 338 -14.63 10.11 33.82
CA LEU A 338 -13.23 10.24 34.28
C LEU A 338 -12.64 11.67 34.13
N GLY A 339 -13.48 12.71 34.27
CA GLY A 339 -13.05 14.11 34.17
C GLY A 339 -13.03 14.67 32.76
N ALA A 340 -13.49 13.91 31.76
CA ALA A 340 -13.60 14.38 30.38
C ALA A 340 -14.54 15.59 30.26
N SER A 341 -15.70 15.56 30.93
CA SER A 341 -16.65 16.69 30.95
C SER A 341 -16.08 17.92 31.64
N GLU A 342 -15.37 17.76 32.76
CA GLU A 342 -14.73 18.89 33.44
C GLU A 342 -13.65 19.54 32.55
N THR A 343 -12.86 18.73 31.86
CA THR A 343 -11.83 19.20 30.92
C THR A 343 -12.47 19.92 29.74
N PHE A 344 -13.57 19.39 29.20
CA PHE A 344 -14.34 20.03 28.14
C PHE A 344 -14.83 21.42 28.56
N GLU A 345 -15.47 21.55 29.72
CA GLU A 345 -15.97 22.85 30.23
C GLU A 345 -14.84 23.88 30.41
N LYS A 346 -13.66 23.44 30.89
CA LYS A 346 -12.48 24.31 30.99
C LYS A 346 -12.01 24.81 29.62
N MET A 347 -12.05 23.95 28.60
CA MET A 347 -11.68 24.35 27.23
C MET A 347 -12.73 25.25 26.60
N LEU A 348 -14.02 24.95 26.79
CA LEU A 348 -15.13 25.76 26.29
C LEU A 348 -15.08 27.19 26.86
N ALA A 349 -14.75 27.34 28.14
CA ALA A 349 -14.61 28.64 28.79
C ALA A 349 -13.48 29.53 28.21
N ARG A 350 -12.54 28.96 27.44
CA ARG A 350 -11.46 29.71 26.76
C ARG A 350 -11.91 30.31 25.42
N VAL A 351 -13.05 29.89 24.86
CA VAL A 351 -13.53 30.37 23.56
C VAL A 351 -13.93 31.85 23.65
N PRO A 352 -13.36 32.74 22.81
CA PRO A 352 -13.73 34.16 22.82
C PRO A 352 -15.14 34.38 22.27
N VAL A 353 -15.76 35.46 22.76
CA VAL A 353 -17.17 35.83 22.47
C VAL A 353 -17.28 36.80 21.27
N GLN A 354 -16.18 37.41 20.82
CA GLN A 354 -16.19 38.42 19.77
C GLN A 354 -15.43 37.97 18.53
N ASP A 355 -16.06 38.09 17.36
CA ASP A 355 -15.42 37.96 16.06
C ASP A 355 -15.12 39.36 15.50
N GLU A 356 -13.96 39.53 14.87
CA GLU A 356 -13.56 40.76 14.18
C GLU A 356 -14.41 40.99 12.92
N ASN A 357 -14.79 42.24 12.63
CA ASN A 357 -15.47 42.55 11.37
C ASN A 357 -14.44 42.62 10.23
N LEU A 358 -14.42 41.59 9.37
CA LEU A 358 -13.45 41.43 8.30
C LEU A 358 -13.97 41.92 6.94
N LEU A 359 -15.27 42.18 6.84
CA LEU A 359 -15.91 42.74 5.65
C LEU A 359 -15.98 44.27 5.72
N SER A 360 -15.47 44.91 4.66
CA SER A 360 -15.61 46.34 4.45
C SER A 360 -16.95 46.68 3.79
N ASP A 361 -17.42 47.92 3.97
CA ASP A 361 -18.66 48.38 3.32
C ASP A 361 -18.59 48.34 1.78
N THR A 362 -17.38 48.41 1.23
CA THR A 362 -17.08 48.47 -0.21
C THR A 362 -16.81 47.11 -0.87
N ASP A 363 -16.73 46.03 -0.09
CA ASP A 363 -16.45 44.70 -0.65
C ASP A 363 -17.62 44.23 -1.54
N ASP A 364 -17.27 43.64 -2.69
CA ASP A 364 -18.18 42.92 -3.58
C ASP A 364 -18.00 41.41 -3.42
N VAL A 365 -19.09 40.64 -3.55
CA VAL A 365 -19.10 39.20 -3.30
C VAL A 365 -18.16 38.44 -4.24
N GLU A 366 -18.04 38.88 -5.50
CA GLU A 366 -17.15 38.24 -6.48
C GLU A 366 -15.67 38.38 -6.11
N CYS A 367 -15.27 39.51 -5.51
CA CYS A 367 -13.90 39.70 -5.04
C CYS A 367 -13.53 38.74 -3.90
N LEU A 368 -14.51 38.24 -3.14
CA LEU A 368 -14.27 37.31 -2.05
C LEU A 368 -13.83 35.93 -2.55
N PHE A 369 -14.27 35.50 -3.74
CA PHE A 369 -13.95 34.18 -4.27
C PHE A 369 -12.54 34.10 -4.86
N ALA A 370 -11.97 35.23 -5.27
CA ALA A 370 -10.59 35.34 -5.72
C ALA A 370 -9.62 35.69 -4.58
N ARG A 371 -10.14 35.96 -3.39
CA ARG A 371 -9.32 36.30 -2.22
C ARG A 371 -8.65 35.04 -1.70
N ASP A 372 -7.33 35.11 -1.58
CA ASP A 372 -6.57 34.14 -0.81
C ASP A 372 -6.72 34.45 0.68
N PHE A 373 -7.08 33.43 1.46
CA PHE A 373 -7.28 33.58 2.89
C PHE A 373 -6.09 32.95 3.62
N ASP A 374 -5.46 33.71 4.51
CA ASP A 374 -4.30 33.23 5.27
C ASP A 374 -4.63 31.99 6.14
N CYS A 375 -5.90 31.82 6.52
CA CYS A 375 -6.39 30.68 7.28
C CYS A 375 -7.90 30.49 7.11
N VAL A 376 -8.38 29.28 7.38
CA VAL A 376 -9.79 28.86 7.33
C VAL A 376 -10.66 29.65 8.30
N ASP A 377 -10.11 30.07 9.44
CA ASP A 377 -10.82 30.89 10.42
C ASP A 377 -11.24 32.26 9.86
N LYS A 378 -10.31 32.95 9.20
CA LYS A 378 -10.58 34.23 8.51
C LYS A 378 -11.53 34.03 7.33
N GLN A 379 -11.37 32.92 6.59
CA GLN A 379 -12.27 32.56 5.50
C GLN A 379 -13.71 32.37 6.01
N PHE A 380 -13.88 31.57 7.06
CA PHE A 380 -15.15 31.33 7.72
C PHE A 380 -15.80 32.63 8.18
N GLN A 381 -15.08 33.46 8.94
CA GLN A 381 -15.61 34.73 9.46
C GLN A 381 -16.03 35.68 8.33
N THR A 382 -15.23 35.76 7.27
CA THR A 382 -15.55 36.58 6.09
C THR A 382 -16.79 36.04 5.38
N TYR A 383 -16.90 34.74 5.15
CA TYR A 383 -18.06 34.14 4.50
C TYR A 383 -19.32 34.20 5.36
N GLU A 384 -19.21 34.05 6.69
CA GLU A 384 -20.34 34.19 7.60
C GLU A 384 -20.91 35.61 7.56
N GLN A 385 -20.04 36.62 7.57
CA GLN A 385 -20.43 38.02 7.42
C GLN A 385 -20.98 38.31 6.01
N ALA A 386 -20.40 37.70 4.97
CA ALA A 386 -20.87 37.85 3.59
C ALA A 386 -22.28 37.26 3.42
N LEU A 387 -22.57 36.11 4.05
CA LEU A 387 -23.88 35.47 4.00
C LEU A 387 -24.96 36.30 4.70
N LYS A 388 -24.60 37.12 5.69
CA LYS A 388 -25.53 38.09 6.29
C LYS A 388 -25.92 39.19 5.29
N ARG A 389 -25.00 39.60 4.39
CA ARG A 389 -25.22 40.65 3.38
C ARG A 389 -25.83 40.12 2.08
N TRP A 390 -25.42 38.93 1.64
CA TRP A 390 -25.87 38.25 0.42
C TRP A 390 -26.34 36.81 0.73
N PRO A 391 -27.43 36.65 1.49
CA PRO A 391 -27.93 35.34 1.93
C PRO A 391 -28.33 34.40 0.79
N ASP A 392 -28.50 34.96 -0.41
CA ASP A 392 -29.05 34.29 -1.58
C ASP A 392 -27.96 33.92 -2.60
N ASN A 393 -26.69 34.28 -2.36
CA ASN A 393 -25.59 33.98 -3.27
C ASN A 393 -25.23 32.49 -3.21
N VAL A 394 -25.50 31.78 -4.31
CA VAL A 394 -25.32 30.33 -4.43
C VAL A 394 -23.86 29.91 -4.28
N THR A 395 -22.92 30.61 -4.91
CA THR A 395 -21.50 30.32 -4.80
C THR A 395 -21.02 30.42 -3.36
N LEU A 396 -21.46 31.46 -2.63
CA LEU A 396 -21.10 31.67 -1.24
C LEU A 396 -21.65 30.59 -0.31
N LEU A 397 -22.88 30.11 -0.53
CA LEU A 397 -23.44 28.97 0.20
C LEU A 397 -22.61 27.70 0.00
N VAL A 398 -22.18 27.43 -1.24
CA VAL A 398 -21.30 26.29 -1.54
C VAL A 398 -19.94 26.46 -0.88
N ARG A 399 -19.28 27.61 -1.03
CA ARG A 399 -17.98 27.89 -0.40
C ARG A 399 -18.04 27.76 1.13
N MET A 400 -19.11 28.23 1.75
CA MET A 400 -19.31 28.05 3.19
C MET A 400 -19.52 26.57 3.56
N SER A 401 -20.23 25.79 2.73
CA SER A 401 -20.35 24.35 2.94
C SER A 401 -19.01 23.62 2.82
N GLU A 402 -18.13 24.04 1.91
CA GLU A 402 -16.76 23.51 1.77
C GLU A 402 -15.94 23.81 3.02
N VAL A 403 -16.03 25.04 3.56
CA VAL A 403 -15.38 25.41 4.83
C VAL A 403 -15.85 24.53 5.98
N TYR A 404 -17.17 24.27 6.10
CA TYR A 404 -17.68 23.34 7.10
C TYR A 404 -17.17 21.91 6.90
N GLN A 405 -17.04 21.45 5.65
CA GLN A 405 -16.46 20.13 5.35
C GLN A 405 -15.00 20.03 5.77
N GLN A 406 -14.18 21.06 5.54
CA GLN A 406 -12.76 21.09 5.93
C GLN A 406 -12.56 20.90 7.43
N VAL A 407 -13.48 21.43 8.26
CA VAL A 407 -13.45 21.25 9.73
C VAL A 407 -14.35 20.13 10.25
N PHE A 408 -14.80 19.22 9.37
CA PHE A 408 -15.65 18.05 9.69
C PHE A 408 -16.99 18.40 10.38
N GLN A 409 -17.52 19.60 10.15
CA GLN A 409 -18.88 19.98 10.54
C GLN A 409 -19.88 19.52 9.46
N LEU A 410 -19.91 18.21 9.22
CA LEU A 410 -20.59 17.61 8.06
C LEU A 410 -22.11 17.85 8.06
N GLU A 411 -22.77 17.82 9.22
CA GLU A 411 -24.20 18.10 9.31
C GLU A 411 -24.52 19.56 8.94
N LYS A 412 -23.69 20.53 9.37
CA LYS A 412 -23.90 21.94 8.97
C LYS A 412 -23.68 22.14 7.47
N ALA A 413 -22.67 21.50 6.89
CA ALA A 413 -22.44 21.51 5.45
C ALA A 413 -23.64 20.93 4.69
N ARG A 414 -24.16 19.78 5.14
CA ARG A 414 -25.34 19.11 4.59
C ARG A 414 -26.56 20.00 4.64
N GLU A 415 -26.90 20.53 5.82
CA GLU A 415 -28.04 21.41 6.03
C GLU A 415 -27.98 22.62 5.08
N LEU A 416 -26.79 23.21 4.92
CA LEU A 416 -26.59 24.36 4.06
C LEU A 416 -26.84 24.02 2.57
N LEU A 417 -26.28 22.91 2.09
CA LEU A 417 -26.47 22.44 0.71
C LEU A 417 -27.92 22.02 0.45
N GLU A 418 -28.57 21.32 1.38
CA GLU A 418 -29.97 20.91 1.26
C GLU A 418 -30.92 22.11 1.20
N GLN A 419 -30.69 23.12 2.04
CA GLN A 419 -31.44 24.37 2.00
C GLN A 419 -31.22 25.11 0.68
N ALA A 420 -29.98 25.17 0.18
CA ALA A 420 -29.64 25.81 -1.08
C ALA A 420 -30.33 25.12 -2.27
N VAL A 421 -30.27 23.79 -2.37
CA VAL A 421 -30.92 23.01 -3.45
C VAL A 421 -32.45 23.14 -3.38
N LYS A 422 -33.04 23.13 -2.18
CA LYS A 422 -34.48 23.33 -2.03
C LYS A 422 -34.93 24.72 -2.51
N ARG A 423 -34.08 25.73 -2.31
CA ARG A 423 -34.36 27.11 -2.73
C ARG A 423 -34.15 27.34 -4.22
N TYR A 424 -33.16 26.67 -4.81
CA TYR A 424 -32.78 26.80 -6.21
C TYR A 424 -32.82 25.44 -6.93
N PRO A 425 -34.00 24.82 -7.06
CA PRO A 425 -34.13 23.45 -7.56
C PRO A 425 -33.67 23.28 -9.00
N GLU A 426 -33.63 24.35 -9.80
CA GLU A 426 -33.19 24.32 -11.21
C GLU A 426 -31.68 24.52 -11.39
N ASN A 427 -30.92 24.82 -10.32
CA ASN A 427 -29.48 25.04 -10.43
C ASN A 427 -28.73 23.70 -10.45
N ALA A 428 -28.32 23.25 -11.64
CA ALA A 428 -27.62 22.00 -11.84
C ALA A 428 -26.26 21.92 -11.11
N TRP A 429 -25.56 23.06 -10.96
CA TRP A 429 -24.30 23.11 -10.22
C TRP A 429 -24.51 22.90 -8.71
N LEU A 430 -25.56 23.46 -8.11
CA LEU A 430 -25.89 23.17 -6.70
C LEU A 430 -26.25 21.70 -6.48
N GLU A 431 -27.00 21.13 -7.42
CA GLU A 431 -27.31 19.70 -7.39
C GLU A 431 -26.04 18.86 -7.46
N TYR A 432 -25.10 19.23 -8.34
CA TYR A 432 -23.77 18.61 -8.42
C TYR A 432 -23.00 18.71 -7.10
N GLN A 433 -22.90 19.89 -6.49
CA GLN A 433 -22.19 20.10 -5.22
C GLN A 433 -22.79 19.27 -4.08
N ARG A 434 -24.12 19.15 -4.04
CA ARG A 434 -24.78 18.22 -3.10
C ARG A 434 -24.43 16.77 -3.41
N GLY A 435 -24.39 16.38 -4.68
CA GLY A 435 -23.99 15.04 -5.11
C GLY A 435 -22.54 14.70 -4.72
N GLU A 436 -21.59 15.63 -4.93
CA GLU A 436 -20.20 15.47 -4.50
C GLU A 436 -20.11 15.28 -2.98
N PHE A 437 -20.86 16.07 -2.21
CA PHE A 437 -20.93 15.91 -0.76
C PHE A 437 -21.43 14.50 -0.37
N LEU A 438 -22.52 14.02 -0.99
CA LEU A 438 -23.04 12.68 -0.70
C LEU A 438 -22.04 11.58 -1.09
N LEU A 439 -21.39 11.72 -2.25
CA LEU A 439 -20.39 10.75 -2.70
C LEU A 439 -19.23 10.65 -1.70
N LYS A 440 -18.73 11.80 -1.25
CA LYS A 440 -17.58 11.89 -0.34
C LYS A 440 -17.90 11.42 1.08
N HIS A 441 -19.08 11.73 1.62
CA HIS A 441 -19.38 11.56 3.05
C HIS A 441 -20.48 10.54 3.37
N ASP A 442 -21.39 10.24 2.45
CA ASP A 442 -22.49 9.28 2.65
C ASP A 442 -22.33 7.98 1.86
N GLY A 443 -21.43 7.97 0.88
CA GLY A 443 -21.06 6.81 0.09
C GLY A 443 -21.94 6.56 -1.14
N ILE A 444 -21.44 5.66 -1.98
CA ILE A 444 -21.94 5.38 -3.34
C ILE A 444 -23.41 4.92 -3.33
N ALA A 445 -23.83 4.13 -2.33
CA ALA A 445 -25.19 3.62 -2.24
C ALA A 445 -26.22 4.73 -2.01
N VAL A 446 -25.88 5.73 -1.20
CA VAL A 446 -26.75 6.89 -0.93
C VAL A 446 -26.82 7.78 -2.16
N LEU A 447 -25.69 8.05 -2.80
CA LEU A 447 -25.63 8.77 -4.07
C LEU A 447 -26.52 8.10 -5.12
N ALA A 448 -26.33 6.80 -5.37
CA ALA A 448 -27.05 6.07 -6.42
C ALA A 448 -28.58 6.09 -6.21
N ARG A 449 -29.04 6.05 -4.95
CA ARG A 449 -30.46 6.14 -4.60
C ARG A 449 -31.02 7.54 -4.84
N LEU A 450 -30.28 8.59 -4.48
CA LEU A 450 -30.77 9.97 -4.52
C LEU A 450 -30.54 10.69 -5.85
N PHE A 451 -29.56 10.23 -6.64
CA PHE A 451 -29.14 10.83 -7.91
C PHE A 451 -29.35 9.83 -9.06
N SER A 452 -30.57 9.32 -9.23
CA SER A 452 -30.84 8.30 -10.24
C SER A 452 -30.68 8.83 -11.67
N LEU A 453 -30.16 8.01 -12.60
CA LEU A 453 -30.02 8.37 -14.03
C LEU A 453 -31.29 8.10 -14.85
N GLY A 454 -32.28 7.40 -14.26
CA GLY A 454 -33.48 6.93 -14.96
C GLY A 454 -34.61 7.97 -15.07
N GLU A 455 -34.39 9.21 -14.62
CA GLU A 455 -35.39 10.28 -14.64
C GLU A 455 -35.63 10.78 -16.09
N PRO A 456 -36.80 10.50 -16.70
CA PRO A 456 -37.01 10.73 -18.15
C PRO A 456 -37.04 12.20 -18.57
N SER A 457 -37.17 13.12 -17.62
CA SER A 457 -37.28 14.56 -17.85
C SER A 457 -36.09 15.35 -17.30
N LEU A 458 -34.96 14.69 -17.01
CA LEU A 458 -33.78 15.35 -16.45
C LEU A 458 -33.15 16.26 -17.52
N PRO A 459 -33.02 17.57 -17.28
CA PRO A 459 -32.29 18.48 -18.15
C PRO A 459 -30.85 18.01 -18.41
N ASP A 460 -30.32 18.27 -19.61
CA ASP A 460 -29.01 17.75 -20.02
C ASP A 460 -27.86 18.22 -19.13
N ASP A 461 -27.92 19.43 -18.58
CA ASP A 461 -26.93 19.97 -17.63
C ASP A 461 -26.93 19.21 -16.30
N LYS A 462 -28.10 18.89 -15.74
CA LYS A 462 -28.22 18.03 -14.56
C LYS A 462 -27.81 16.61 -14.87
N ARG A 463 -28.23 16.08 -16.02
CA ARG A 463 -27.89 14.73 -16.47
C ARG A 463 -26.39 14.57 -16.64
N TRP A 464 -25.71 15.58 -17.18
CA TRP A 464 -24.27 15.68 -17.21
C TRP A 464 -23.75 15.44 -15.79
N PHE A 465 -23.99 16.35 -14.86
CA PHE A 465 -23.41 16.27 -13.51
C PHE A 465 -23.70 14.95 -12.79
N ARG A 466 -24.92 14.39 -12.93
CA ARG A 466 -25.22 13.07 -12.36
C ARG A 466 -24.35 11.98 -12.99
N LEU A 467 -24.21 11.95 -14.31
CA LEU A 467 -23.31 11.00 -14.99
C LEU A 467 -21.86 11.17 -14.54
N TRP A 468 -21.38 12.40 -14.30
CA TRP A 468 -20.04 12.62 -13.73
C TRP A 468 -19.91 11.98 -12.35
N LEU A 469 -20.86 12.25 -11.47
CA LEU A 469 -20.85 11.71 -10.11
C LEU A 469 -20.91 10.17 -10.11
N HIS A 470 -21.69 9.59 -11.01
CA HIS A 470 -21.74 8.13 -11.19
C HIS A 470 -20.43 7.57 -11.73
N LEU A 471 -19.80 8.24 -12.69
CA LEU A 471 -18.47 7.90 -13.20
C LEU A 471 -17.42 7.92 -12.07
N GLU A 472 -17.40 8.98 -11.25
CA GLU A 472 -16.51 9.09 -10.10
C GLU A 472 -16.81 8.04 -9.03
N SER A 473 -18.09 7.74 -8.80
CA SER A 473 -18.51 6.74 -7.80
C SER A 473 -18.09 5.32 -8.13
N VAL A 474 -17.99 4.98 -9.42
CA VAL A 474 -17.50 3.67 -9.85
C VAL A 474 -15.98 3.61 -9.79
N GLY A 475 -15.31 4.72 -10.09
CA GLY A 475 -13.84 4.79 -10.08
C GLY A 475 -13.23 3.68 -10.94
N GLY A 476 -12.25 2.97 -10.38
CA GLY A 476 -11.62 1.80 -11.00
C GLY A 476 -12.27 0.45 -10.67
N ALA A 477 -13.34 0.42 -9.88
CA ALA A 477 -13.93 -0.83 -9.40
C ALA A 477 -14.72 -1.60 -10.48
N ASP A 478 -15.35 -0.88 -11.41
CA ASP A 478 -16.07 -1.45 -12.56
C ASP A 478 -15.77 -0.62 -13.82
N PRO A 479 -14.61 -0.84 -14.46
CA PRO A 479 -14.19 -0.04 -15.60
C PRO A 479 -15.12 -0.15 -16.82
N ALA A 480 -15.86 -1.25 -16.98
CA ALA A 480 -16.87 -1.39 -18.03
C ALA A 480 -18.03 -0.40 -17.81
N LYS A 481 -18.56 -0.34 -16.59
CA LYS A 481 -19.62 0.61 -16.24
C LYS A 481 -19.16 2.06 -16.22
N ALA A 482 -17.92 2.31 -15.78
CA ALA A 482 -17.31 3.63 -15.89
C ALA A 482 -17.25 4.08 -17.36
N LEU A 483 -16.89 3.18 -18.29
CA LEU A 483 -16.86 3.49 -19.72
C LEU A 483 -18.26 3.79 -20.28
N GLU A 484 -19.30 3.08 -19.86
CA GLU A 484 -20.69 3.41 -20.23
C GLU A 484 -21.07 4.84 -19.85
N TYR A 485 -20.71 5.27 -18.64
CA TYR A 485 -20.95 6.65 -18.19
C TYR A 485 -20.14 7.66 -18.99
N ALA A 486 -18.84 7.39 -19.23
CA ALA A 486 -18.00 8.27 -20.03
C ALA A 486 -18.51 8.43 -21.48
N ARG A 487 -19.00 7.35 -22.10
CA ARG A 487 -19.66 7.41 -23.42
C ARG A 487 -20.93 8.27 -23.39
N ALA A 488 -21.76 8.11 -22.36
CA ALA A 488 -22.97 8.92 -22.19
C ALA A 488 -22.65 10.41 -22.02
N LEU A 489 -21.54 10.74 -21.35
CA LEU A 489 -21.07 12.11 -21.20
C LEU A 489 -20.60 12.71 -22.53
N VAL A 490 -19.81 11.97 -23.30
CA VAL A 490 -19.37 12.39 -24.64
C VAL A 490 -20.56 12.52 -25.61
N ALA A 491 -21.64 11.78 -25.40
CA ALA A 491 -22.86 11.92 -26.19
C ALA A 491 -23.65 13.21 -25.88
N ILE A 492 -23.57 13.72 -24.65
CA ILE A 492 -24.17 15.01 -24.26
C ILE A 492 -23.33 16.17 -24.78
N ASP A 493 -22.02 16.12 -24.55
CA ASP A 493 -21.07 17.12 -25.04
C ASP A 493 -19.88 16.46 -25.77
N PRO A 494 -19.93 16.40 -27.12
CA PRO A 494 -18.90 15.78 -27.94
C PRO A 494 -17.52 16.44 -27.89
N GLU A 495 -17.41 17.71 -27.50
CA GLU A 495 -16.12 18.41 -27.51
C GLU A 495 -15.56 18.64 -26.10
N HIS A 496 -16.24 18.11 -25.08
CA HIS A 496 -15.80 18.24 -23.69
C HIS A 496 -14.51 17.45 -23.43
N GLU A 497 -13.39 18.17 -23.32
CA GLU A 497 -12.03 17.63 -23.14
C GLU A 497 -11.95 16.57 -22.04
N LYS A 498 -12.44 16.85 -20.82
CA LYS A 498 -12.36 15.88 -19.72
C LYS A 498 -13.19 14.61 -19.96
N ALA A 499 -14.32 14.71 -20.67
CA ALA A 499 -15.18 13.56 -20.95
C ALA A 499 -14.55 12.66 -22.01
N LEU A 500 -13.98 13.29 -23.06
CA LEU A 500 -13.20 12.59 -24.07
C LEU A 500 -12.00 11.88 -23.45
N TYR A 501 -11.25 12.56 -22.57
CA TYR A 501 -10.10 11.98 -21.88
C TYR A 501 -10.48 10.75 -21.06
N LYS A 502 -11.52 10.86 -20.23
CA LYS A 502 -12.02 9.71 -19.44
C LYS A 502 -12.49 8.57 -20.34
N ALA A 503 -13.23 8.85 -21.40
CA ALA A 503 -13.67 7.83 -22.36
C ALA A 503 -12.48 7.16 -23.06
N ALA A 504 -11.46 7.92 -23.46
CA ALA A 504 -10.26 7.41 -24.10
C ALA A 504 -9.48 6.46 -23.18
N GLN A 505 -9.17 6.89 -21.95
CA GLN A 505 -8.46 6.09 -20.96
C GLN A 505 -9.20 4.80 -20.60
N LEU A 506 -10.51 4.91 -20.31
CA LEU A 506 -11.32 3.74 -19.95
C LEU A 506 -11.46 2.76 -21.12
N SER A 507 -11.55 3.26 -22.35
CA SER A 507 -11.54 2.40 -23.54
C SER A 507 -10.19 1.68 -23.71
N MET A 508 -9.05 2.34 -23.41
CA MET A 508 -7.75 1.66 -23.43
C MET A 508 -7.67 0.55 -22.37
N ALA A 509 -8.15 0.81 -21.15
CA ALA A 509 -8.18 -0.16 -20.07
C ALA A 509 -9.13 -1.35 -20.31
N GLN A 510 -10.09 -1.21 -21.24
CA GLN A 510 -10.98 -2.28 -21.69
C GLN A 510 -10.53 -2.93 -23.01
N ASP A 511 -9.31 -2.63 -23.47
CA ASP A 511 -8.75 -3.10 -24.74
C ASP A 511 -9.55 -2.71 -25.99
N GLU A 512 -10.41 -1.69 -25.88
CA GLU A 512 -11.21 -1.14 -26.98
C GLU A 512 -10.43 -0.06 -27.75
N TYR A 513 -9.26 -0.42 -28.27
CA TYR A 513 -8.28 0.54 -28.81
C TYR A 513 -8.81 1.33 -30.00
N GLN A 514 -9.63 0.74 -30.87
CA GLN A 514 -10.19 1.44 -32.03
C GLN A 514 -11.15 2.56 -31.63
N GLU A 515 -11.95 2.35 -30.58
CA GLU A 515 -12.83 3.40 -30.04
C GLU A 515 -12.02 4.47 -29.31
N SER A 516 -11.08 4.03 -28.45
CA SER A 516 -10.15 4.92 -27.75
C SER A 516 -9.40 5.85 -28.71
N LEU A 517 -8.90 5.31 -29.82
CA LEU A 517 -8.20 6.05 -30.87
C LEU A 517 -9.09 7.17 -31.45
N GLY A 518 -10.39 6.94 -31.57
CA GLY A 518 -11.37 7.95 -31.96
C GLY A 518 -11.46 9.11 -30.96
N TYR A 519 -11.45 8.82 -29.66
CA TYR A 519 -11.45 9.83 -28.61
C TYR A 519 -10.13 10.61 -28.56
N TRP A 520 -8.98 9.94 -28.65
CA TRP A 520 -7.66 10.60 -28.69
C TRP A 520 -7.50 11.54 -29.88
N ARG A 521 -7.99 11.15 -31.07
CA ARG A 521 -8.00 12.03 -32.25
C ARG A 521 -8.80 13.30 -32.00
N ARG A 522 -9.94 13.20 -31.31
CA ARG A 522 -10.78 14.36 -30.95
C ARG A 522 -10.12 15.23 -29.89
N LEU A 523 -9.48 14.64 -28.88
CA LEU A 523 -8.71 15.39 -27.87
C LEU A 523 -7.61 16.23 -28.49
N VAL A 524 -6.86 15.65 -29.41
CA VAL A 524 -5.82 16.35 -30.18
C VAL A 524 -6.39 17.48 -31.05
N GLN A 525 -7.64 17.37 -31.51
CA GLN A 525 -8.30 18.45 -32.26
C GLN A 525 -8.80 19.56 -31.34
N VAL A 526 -9.37 19.21 -30.18
CA VAL A 526 -9.87 20.16 -29.17
C VAL A 526 -8.71 20.95 -28.55
N ASN A 527 -7.60 20.27 -28.26
CA ASN A 527 -6.41 20.87 -27.65
C ASN A 527 -5.13 20.39 -28.37
N SER A 528 -4.81 21.04 -29.48
CA SER A 528 -3.67 20.67 -30.33
C SER A 528 -2.30 21.00 -29.73
N GLU A 529 -2.26 21.93 -28.77
CA GLU A 529 -1.02 22.37 -28.11
C GLU A 529 -0.58 21.41 -27.00
N ASN A 530 -1.50 20.61 -26.46
CA ASN A 530 -1.15 19.60 -25.47
C ASN A 530 -0.39 18.44 -26.13
N THR A 531 0.92 18.39 -25.87
CA THR A 531 1.82 17.36 -26.40
C THR A 531 1.54 15.98 -25.82
N ASP A 532 1.00 15.91 -24.60
CA ASP A 532 0.76 14.64 -23.90
C ASP A 532 -0.32 13.83 -24.62
N TYR A 533 -1.38 14.49 -25.09
CA TYR A 533 -2.41 13.85 -25.93
C TYR A 533 -1.87 13.28 -27.23
N GLN A 534 -0.74 13.79 -27.73
CA GLN A 534 -0.09 13.25 -28.92
C GLN A 534 0.68 11.97 -28.60
N TRP A 535 1.34 11.90 -27.45
CA TRP A 535 1.98 10.69 -26.95
C TRP A 535 0.96 9.59 -26.62
N ASP A 536 -0.13 9.94 -25.93
CA ASP A 536 -1.24 9.03 -25.66
C ASP A 536 -1.89 8.50 -26.95
N LEU A 537 -2.08 9.40 -27.93
CA LEU A 537 -2.56 9.02 -29.26
C LEU A 537 -1.62 8.00 -29.93
N MET A 538 -0.29 8.18 -29.85
CA MET A 538 0.67 7.22 -30.42
C MET A 538 0.66 5.87 -29.69
N MET A 539 0.54 5.87 -28.37
CA MET A 539 0.40 4.63 -27.59
C MET A 539 -0.85 3.87 -28.02
N CYS A 540 -2.00 4.54 -28.01
CA CYS A 540 -3.27 3.95 -28.43
C CYS A 540 -3.23 3.49 -29.89
N ALA A 541 -2.66 4.29 -30.80
CA ALA A 541 -2.50 3.94 -32.20
C ALA A 541 -1.59 2.72 -32.40
N SER A 542 -0.53 2.58 -31.60
CA SER A 542 0.36 1.41 -31.66
C SER A 542 -0.36 0.14 -31.19
N LEU A 543 -1.19 0.22 -30.15
CA LEU A 543 -2.04 -0.88 -29.68
C LEU A 543 -3.18 -1.22 -30.67
N ALA A 544 -3.70 -0.22 -31.36
CA ALA A 544 -4.70 -0.35 -32.41
C ALA A 544 -4.11 -0.79 -33.77
N GLU A 545 -2.79 -0.91 -33.87
CA GLU A 545 -2.02 -1.15 -35.10
C GLU A 545 -2.27 -0.11 -36.22
N ASP A 546 -2.67 1.11 -35.86
CA ASP A 546 -2.81 2.24 -36.79
C ASP A 546 -1.45 2.94 -36.98
N TRP A 547 -0.55 2.26 -37.70
CA TRP A 547 0.80 2.76 -37.96
C TRP A 547 0.83 4.09 -38.73
N GLY A 548 -0.22 4.38 -39.51
CA GLY A 548 -0.37 5.66 -40.19
C GLY A 548 -0.55 6.82 -39.20
N ALA A 549 -1.38 6.62 -38.17
CA ALA A 549 -1.53 7.58 -37.08
C ALA A 549 -0.24 7.72 -36.25
N VAL A 550 0.49 6.63 -36.01
CA VAL A 550 1.79 6.69 -35.32
C VAL A 550 2.79 7.52 -36.12
N SER A 551 2.97 7.26 -37.41
CA SER A 551 3.89 8.02 -38.27
C SER A 551 3.50 9.50 -38.39
N ALA A 552 2.20 9.80 -38.59
CA ALA A 552 1.73 11.17 -38.68
C ALA A 552 1.97 11.95 -37.37
N THR A 553 1.77 11.30 -36.23
CA THR A 553 1.96 11.93 -34.92
C THR A 553 3.45 12.08 -34.57
N ALA A 554 4.27 11.07 -34.89
CA ALA A 554 5.72 11.12 -34.74
C ALA A 554 6.34 12.25 -35.56
N ALA A 555 5.88 12.44 -36.81
CA ALA A 555 6.32 13.55 -37.66
C ALA A 555 5.93 14.92 -37.07
N ARG A 556 4.73 15.03 -36.49
CA ARG A 556 4.28 16.27 -35.83
C ARG A 556 5.09 16.60 -34.57
N LEU A 557 5.56 15.58 -33.86
CA LEU A 557 6.46 15.71 -32.72
C LEU A 557 7.94 15.82 -33.13
N GLU A 558 8.23 15.91 -34.44
CA GLU A 558 9.57 16.05 -35.00
C GLU A 558 10.53 14.92 -34.56
N LEU A 559 10.00 13.69 -34.40
CA LEU A 559 10.82 12.52 -34.12
C LEU A 559 11.61 12.11 -35.36
N ASP A 560 12.86 11.69 -35.17
CA ASP A 560 13.72 11.21 -36.25
C ASP A 560 13.39 9.74 -36.58
N PHE A 561 12.89 9.48 -37.80
CA PHE A 561 12.63 8.14 -38.32
C PHE A 561 12.64 8.11 -39.85
N ASP A 562 12.84 6.93 -40.43
CA ASP A 562 12.78 6.70 -41.87
C ASP A 562 11.33 6.46 -42.31
N GLU A 563 10.72 7.44 -42.99
CA GLU A 563 9.35 7.35 -43.51
C GLU A 563 9.14 6.20 -44.51
N GLN A 564 10.21 5.64 -45.08
CA GLN A 564 10.12 4.53 -46.04
C GLN A 564 10.08 3.15 -45.37
N LYS A 565 10.35 3.08 -44.05
CA LYS A 565 10.35 1.84 -43.28
C LYS A 565 9.12 1.78 -42.35
N PRO A 566 8.62 0.57 -42.01
CA PRO A 566 7.58 0.43 -41.00
C PRO A 566 8.03 1.06 -39.67
N ILE A 567 7.24 2.00 -39.12
CA ILE A 567 7.63 2.76 -37.92
C ILE A 567 7.78 1.89 -36.66
N ASN A 568 7.17 0.72 -36.65
CA ASN A 568 7.21 -0.28 -35.58
C ASN A 568 8.33 -1.33 -35.75
N GLN A 569 9.22 -1.16 -36.74
CA GLN A 569 10.36 -2.04 -37.00
C GLN A 569 11.66 -1.24 -37.19
N GLN A 570 11.75 -0.08 -36.54
CA GLN A 570 12.90 0.81 -36.61
C GLN A 570 13.53 0.99 -35.23
N GLU A 571 14.85 1.07 -35.19
CA GLU A 571 15.58 1.17 -33.93
C GLU A 571 15.74 2.63 -33.50
N PHE A 572 15.19 2.99 -32.34
CA PHE A 572 15.24 4.33 -31.73
C PHE A 572 16.21 4.38 -30.53
N GLY A 573 17.16 3.45 -30.47
CA GLY A 573 18.11 3.30 -29.37
C GLY A 573 17.63 2.43 -28.21
N TYR A 574 18.54 2.17 -27.26
CA TYR A 574 18.28 1.35 -26.08
C TYR A 574 17.64 2.15 -24.95
N ILE A 575 16.71 1.52 -24.26
CA ILE A 575 16.05 2.02 -23.06
C ILE A 575 16.03 0.93 -21.99
N ARG A 576 15.59 1.27 -20.77
CA ARG A 576 15.11 0.28 -19.81
C ARG A 576 13.60 0.32 -19.72
N VAL A 577 12.98 -0.84 -19.53
CA VAL A 577 11.55 -0.96 -19.27
C VAL A 577 11.32 -1.65 -17.93
N GLN A 578 10.31 -1.20 -17.18
CA GLN A 578 9.88 -1.78 -15.92
C GLN A 578 8.61 -2.60 -16.15
N LEU A 579 8.68 -3.90 -15.86
CA LEU A 579 7.53 -4.79 -15.77
C LEU A 579 7.07 -4.86 -14.32
N THR A 580 5.77 -4.91 -14.11
CA THR A 580 5.14 -5.08 -12.80
C THR A 580 4.28 -6.32 -12.84
N ASP A 581 4.50 -7.26 -11.91
CA ASP A 581 3.68 -8.46 -11.80
C ASP A 581 2.34 -8.19 -11.08
N ASP A 582 1.46 -9.20 -11.05
CA ASP A 582 0.14 -9.10 -10.40
C ASP A 582 0.22 -8.82 -8.89
N ASN A 583 1.38 -9.05 -8.26
CA ASN A 583 1.63 -8.78 -6.84
C ASN A 583 2.24 -7.39 -6.60
N GLY A 584 2.48 -6.62 -7.65
CA GLY A 584 3.12 -5.31 -7.61
C GLY A 584 4.64 -5.36 -7.54
N ALA A 585 5.28 -6.53 -7.67
CA ALA A 585 6.73 -6.64 -7.72
C ALA A 585 7.22 -6.15 -9.09
N THR A 586 8.32 -5.39 -9.09
CA THR A 586 8.85 -4.78 -10.31
C THR A 586 10.17 -5.39 -10.74
N GLN A 587 10.35 -5.51 -12.05
CA GLN A 587 11.60 -5.97 -12.66
C GLN A 587 11.97 -5.08 -13.85
N ASN A 588 13.23 -4.66 -13.89
CA ASN A 588 13.73 -3.75 -14.92
C ASN A 588 14.57 -4.52 -15.95
N PHE A 589 14.28 -4.32 -17.22
CA PHE A 589 15.00 -4.97 -18.33
C PHE A 589 15.55 -3.95 -19.31
N VAL A 590 16.72 -4.22 -19.89
CA VAL A 590 17.21 -3.50 -21.07
C VAL A 590 16.37 -3.91 -22.28
N ALA A 591 15.95 -2.94 -23.07
CA ALA A 591 15.14 -3.14 -24.26
C ALA A 591 15.59 -2.25 -25.42
N GLN A 592 15.49 -2.77 -26.63
CA GLN A 592 15.70 -2.00 -27.86
C GLN A 592 14.37 -1.33 -28.23
N ARG A 593 14.34 0.00 -28.33
CA ARG A 593 13.14 0.71 -28.80
C ARG A 593 12.97 0.42 -30.28
N VAL A 594 11.84 -0.21 -30.65
CA VAL A 594 11.49 -0.66 -32.01
C VAL A 594 10.42 0.22 -32.68
N GLY A 595 9.92 1.22 -31.95
CA GLY A 595 9.01 2.25 -32.43
C GLY A 595 8.95 3.41 -31.42
N PRO A 596 8.26 4.52 -31.73
CA PRO A 596 8.19 5.67 -30.82
C PRO A 596 7.70 5.33 -29.41
N VAL A 597 6.83 4.35 -29.23
CA VAL A 597 6.33 3.94 -27.91
C VAL A 597 6.37 2.43 -27.74
N MET A 598 7.27 1.76 -28.49
CA MET A 598 7.39 0.31 -28.50
C MET A 598 8.83 -0.12 -28.26
N ALA A 599 9.00 -1.19 -27.50
CA ALA A 599 10.32 -1.76 -27.22
C ALA A 599 10.30 -3.28 -27.28
N ARG A 600 11.41 -3.87 -27.72
CA ARG A 600 11.67 -5.30 -27.66
C ARG A 600 12.66 -5.57 -26.52
N ILE A 601 12.27 -6.41 -25.58
CA ILE A 601 13.11 -6.73 -24.42
C ILE A 601 14.30 -7.59 -24.87
N GLU A 602 15.52 -7.14 -24.55
CA GLU A 602 16.78 -7.83 -24.90
C GLU A 602 17.44 -8.43 -23.65
N GLY A 603 17.04 -7.98 -22.45
CA GLY A 603 17.46 -8.56 -21.18
C GLY A 603 16.90 -9.97 -20.99
N VAL A 604 17.71 -10.85 -20.41
CA VAL A 604 17.33 -12.22 -20.03
C VAL A 604 17.21 -12.26 -18.51
N ALA A 605 16.10 -12.81 -18.00
CA ALA A 605 15.87 -12.95 -16.57
C ALA A 605 16.74 -14.08 -15.99
N THR A 606 16.79 -14.19 -14.67
CA THR A 606 17.43 -15.34 -14.01
C THR A 606 16.75 -16.64 -14.42
N ILE A 607 17.50 -17.74 -14.41
CA ILE A 607 17.04 -19.03 -14.94
C ILE A 607 15.79 -19.61 -14.26
N ASP A 608 15.54 -19.23 -12.99
CA ASP A 608 14.36 -19.65 -12.21
C ASP A 608 13.16 -18.69 -12.33
N SER A 609 13.32 -17.60 -13.07
CA SER A 609 12.30 -16.58 -13.25
C SER A 609 11.62 -16.70 -14.60
N GLU A 610 10.39 -16.20 -14.69
CA GLU A 610 9.69 -16.02 -15.95
C GLU A 610 10.52 -15.19 -16.93
N GLN A 611 10.53 -15.61 -18.19
CA GLN A 611 11.33 -14.97 -19.22
C GLN A 611 10.52 -13.97 -20.02
N TYR A 612 11.17 -12.85 -20.33
CA TYR A 612 10.60 -11.75 -21.10
C TYR A 612 11.41 -11.44 -22.36
N TYR A 613 12.43 -12.25 -22.65
CA TYR A 613 13.30 -12.04 -23.79
C TYR A 613 12.50 -12.03 -25.10
N ASN A 614 12.79 -11.08 -25.99
CA ASN A 614 12.07 -10.82 -27.23
C ASN A 614 10.58 -10.46 -27.10
N HIS A 615 10.06 -10.24 -25.88
CA HIS A 615 8.74 -9.66 -25.73
C HIS A 615 8.72 -8.26 -26.37
N VAL A 616 7.69 -7.98 -27.16
CA VAL A 616 7.43 -6.65 -27.70
C VAL A 616 6.37 -6.01 -26.82
N VAL A 617 6.70 -4.85 -26.29
CA VAL A 617 5.87 -4.11 -25.34
C VAL A 617 5.58 -2.71 -25.86
N VAL A 618 4.41 -2.19 -25.52
CA VAL A 618 4.10 -0.76 -25.55
C VAL A 618 4.39 -0.21 -24.16
N PHE A 619 5.14 0.87 -24.07
CA PHE A 619 5.52 1.51 -22.80
C PHE A 619 4.95 2.93 -22.72
N ASP A 620 4.74 3.42 -21.50
CA ASP A 620 4.38 4.82 -21.24
C ASP A 620 5.60 5.72 -21.49
N PRO A 621 5.52 6.74 -22.35
CA PRO A 621 6.64 7.63 -22.65
C PRO A 621 7.03 8.56 -21.50
N GLN A 622 6.32 8.55 -20.36
CA GLN A 622 6.75 9.19 -19.13
C GLN A 622 7.82 8.33 -18.43
N ALA A 623 9.06 8.83 -18.40
CA ALA A 623 10.17 8.15 -17.74
C ALA A 623 10.00 8.16 -16.20
N LEU A 624 10.34 7.04 -15.57
CA LEU A 624 10.35 6.85 -14.11
C LEU A 624 11.59 7.45 -13.43
N ASN A 625 12.66 7.67 -14.20
CA ASN A 625 13.91 8.26 -13.70
C ASN A 625 14.25 9.58 -14.41
N LEU A 626 15.02 10.41 -13.72
CA LEU A 626 15.66 11.60 -14.28
C LEU A 626 17.15 11.31 -14.48
N LEU A 627 17.74 11.80 -15.58
CA LEU A 627 19.17 11.73 -15.85
C LEU A 627 19.84 13.07 -15.48
N ASP A 628 19.68 13.49 -14.24
CA ASP A 628 20.11 14.78 -13.71
C ASP A 628 21.40 14.72 -12.88
N CYS A 629 21.90 13.51 -12.61
CA CYS A 629 23.21 13.28 -12.00
C CYS A 629 24.31 13.25 -13.07
N LYS A 630 25.57 13.26 -12.63
CA LYS A 630 26.75 13.12 -13.50
C LYS A 630 27.72 12.11 -12.92
N ASP A 631 28.27 11.27 -13.78
CA ASP A 631 29.39 10.39 -13.41
C ASP A 631 30.69 11.19 -13.22
N GLU A 632 31.78 10.47 -12.88
CA GLU A 632 33.11 11.07 -12.68
C GLU A 632 33.65 11.78 -13.94
N ASP A 633 33.18 11.37 -15.13
CA ASP A 633 33.56 11.91 -16.44
C ASP A 633 32.60 13.03 -16.93
N GLY A 634 31.55 13.34 -16.16
CA GLY A 634 30.58 14.39 -16.44
C GLY A 634 29.41 13.98 -17.34
N ASN A 635 29.25 12.68 -17.65
CA ASN A 635 28.14 12.15 -18.45
C ASN A 635 26.85 12.10 -17.61
N PRO A 636 25.70 12.50 -18.17
CA PRO A 636 24.42 12.44 -17.46
C PRO A 636 24.02 11.00 -17.09
N CYS A 637 23.66 10.78 -15.84
CA CYS A 637 23.14 9.53 -15.31
C CYS A 637 22.01 9.78 -14.31
N ASP A 638 21.27 8.73 -13.94
CA ASP A 638 20.35 8.79 -12.79
C ASP A 638 21.09 8.63 -11.46
N SER A 639 20.36 8.71 -10.35
CA SER A 639 20.88 8.56 -8.98
C SER A 639 21.53 7.20 -8.70
N GLU A 640 21.27 6.20 -9.55
CA GLU A 640 21.84 4.86 -9.46
C GLU A 640 23.03 4.66 -10.42
N GLY A 641 23.43 5.71 -11.15
CA GLY A 641 24.53 5.67 -12.10
C GLY A 641 24.18 5.07 -13.46
N SER A 642 22.90 4.94 -13.81
CA SER A 642 22.47 4.47 -15.14
C SER A 642 22.36 5.61 -16.15
N TYR A 643 22.78 5.35 -17.39
CA TYR A 643 22.77 6.31 -18.49
C TYR A 643 21.51 6.26 -19.36
N THR A 644 20.54 5.42 -18.99
CA THR A 644 19.34 5.15 -19.79
C THR A 644 18.07 5.49 -19.02
N ARG A 645 17.09 6.02 -19.76
CA ARG A 645 15.75 6.25 -19.22
C ARG A 645 15.02 4.93 -18.99
N LEU A 646 14.31 4.86 -17.88
CA LEU A 646 13.46 3.76 -17.46
C LEU A 646 12.00 4.14 -17.69
N PHE A 647 11.24 3.29 -18.38
CA PHE A 647 9.83 3.53 -18.70
C PHE A 647 8.97 2.37 -18.18
N PRO A 648 7.75 2.62 -17.67
CA PRO A 648 6.86 1.53 -17.27
C PRO A 648 6.24 0.88 -18.50
N VAL A 649 6.19 -0.46 -18.51
CA VAL A 649 5.46 -1.21 -19.54
C VAL A 649 3.97 -1.00 -19.33
N TYR A 650 3.28 -0.57 -20.38
CA TYR A 650 1.81 -0.47 -20.38
C TYR A 650 1.18 -1.82 -20.76
N LYS A 651 1.65 -2.43 -21.85
CA LYS A 651 1.12 -3.72 -22.32
C LYS A 651 2.11 -4.50 -23.17
N THR A 652 2.13 -5.82 -22.99
CA THR A 652 2.84 -6.75 -23.89
C THR A 652 1.96 -7.05 -25.09
N VAL A 653 2.47 -6.76 -26.29
CA VAL A 653 1.77 -7.02 -27.58
C VAL A 653 2.24 -8.30 -28.25
N SER A 654 3.44 -8.78 -27.91
CA SER A 654 3.97 -10.07 -28.34
C SER A 654 4.80 -10.68 -27.22
N ALA A 655 4.52 -11.95 -26.87
CA ALA A 655 5.14 -12.66 -25.75
C ALA A 655 5.65 -14.05 -26.19
N PRO A 656 6.72 -14.13 -27.02
CA PRO A 656 7.33 -15.39 -27.37
C PRO A 656 7.86 -16.12 -26.13
N GLN A 657 7.51 -17.39 -25.98
CA GLN A 657 7.91 -18.22 -24.85
C GLN A 657 9.23 -18.93 -25.11
N TYR A 658 10.07 -18.99 -24.08
CA TYR A 658 11.38 -19.64 -24.12
C TYR A 658 11.57 -20.57 -22.92
N GLN A 659 12.08 -21.77 -23.18
CA GLN A 659 12.72 -22.61 -22.17
C GLN A 659 14.18 -22.16 -22.03
N VAL A 660 14.66 -22.05 -20.80
CA VAL A 660 16.04 -21.60 -20.52
C VAL A 660 16.82 -22.70 -19.85
N PHE A 661 17.98 -22.99 -20.43
CA PHE A 661 18.93 -23.96 -19.89
C PHE A 661 20.26 -23.28 -19.56
N ASP A 662 20.93 -23.77 -18.52
CA ASP A 662 22.28 -23.39 -18.15
C ASP A 662 23.31 -24.07 -19.06
N LEU A 663 24.43 -23.38 -19.29
CA LEU A 663 25.64 -23.92 -19.86
C LEU A 663 26.82 -23.40 -19.04
N ASP A 664 27.59 -24.31 -18.45
CA ASP A 664 28.70 -24.00 -17.55
C ASP A 664 29.95 -24.83 -17.89
N GLY A 665 31.15 -24.34 -17.58
CA GLY A 665 32.42 -25.04 -17.72
C GLY A 665 33.56 -24.14 -18.19
N VAL A 666 34.73 -24.72 -18.51
CA VAL A 666 35.90 -23.92 -18.94
C VAL A 666 35.64 -23.29 -20.30
N HIS A 667 35.97 -22.01 -20.43
CA HIS A 667 35.74 -21.22 -21.64
C HIS A 667 36.46 -21.85 -22.85
N PRO A 668 35.75 -22.19 -23.95
CA PRO A 668 36.33 -22.92 -25.09
C PRO A 668 37.17 -22.02 -26.02
N GLY A 669 37.17 -20.71 -25.77
CA GLY A 669 37.78 -19.68 -26.62
C GLY A 669 36.75 -19.01 -27.53
N ASP A 670 36.99 -17.75 -27.89
CA ASP A 670 36.00 -16.90 -28.57
C ASP A 670 35.55 -17.45 -29.93
N GLU A 671 36.48 -18.02 -30.71
CA GLU A 671 36.18 -18.59 -32.03
C GLU A 671 35.27 -19.82 -31.92
N ALA A 672 35.61 -20.76 -31.04
CA ALA A 672 34.79 -21.95 -30.80
C ALA A 672 33.41 -21.61 -30.21
N LEU A 673 33.34 -20.62 -29.32
CA LEU A 673 32.07 -20.16 -28.76
C LEU A 673 31.19 -19.50 -29.83
N ALA A 674 31.78 -18.71 -30.73
CA ALA A 674 31.07 -18.12 -31.87
C ALA A 674 30.53 -19.20 -32.82
N ASP A 675 31.30 -20.25 -33.10
CA ASP A 675 30.86 -21.39 -33.91
C ASP A 675 29.67 -22.12 -33.24
N LEU A 676 29.74 -22.39 -31.93
CA LEU A 676 28.63 -22.97 -31.17
C LEU A 676 27.38 -22.09 -31.25
N GLN A 677 27.54 -20.77 -31.12
CA GLN A 677 26.42 -19.83 -31.21
C GLN A 677 25.75 -19.89 -32.59
N VAL A 678 26.52 -20.03 -33.68
CA VAL A 678 25.97 -20.19 -35.04
C VAL A 678 25.22 -21.53 -35.20
N GLU A 679 25.76 -22.62 -34.67
CA GLU A 679 25.09 -23.93 -34.73
C GLU A 679 23.76 -23.93 -33.97
N LEU A 680 23.74 -23.39 -32.75
CA LEU A 680 22.53 -23.25 -31.93
C LEU A 680 21.51 -22.32 -32.60
N GLN A 681 21.96 -21.22 -33.19
CA GLN A 681 21.10 -20.31 -33.94
C GLN A 681 20.45 -20.99 -35.16
N GLY A 682 21.11 -22.00 -35.75
CA GLY A 682 20.56 -22.83 -36.83
C GLY A 682 19.30 -23.61 -36.44
N ILE A 683 19.11 -23.87 -35.15
CA ILE A 683 17.88 -24.47 -34.59
C ILE A 683 17.08 -23.46 -33.74
N GLN A 684 17.31 -22.16 -33.96
CA GLN A 684 16.65 -21.04 -33.28
C GLN A 684 16.91 -20.93 -31.76
N VAL A 685 17.92 -21.64 -31.25
CA VAL A 685 18.37 -21.51 -29.86
C VAL A 685 19.34 -20.36 -29.74
N ILE A 686 19.13 -19.49 -28.76
CA ILE A 686 19.93 -18.30 -28.55
C ILE A 686 20.86 -18.54 -27.37
N LEU A 687 22.16 -18.43 -27.60
CA LEU A 687 23.18 -18.46 -26.56
C LEU A 687 23.45 -17.04 -26.06
N LYS A 688 23.27 -16.81 -24.75
CA LYS A 688 23.56 -15.55 -24.07
C LYS A 688 24.57 -15.77 -22.95
N VAL A 689 25.80 -15.32 -23.17
CA VAL A 689 26.88 -15.36 -22.17
C VAL A 689 26.54 -14.46 -20.99
N ARG A 690 26.76 -14.96 -19.78
CA ARG A 690 26.51 -14.29 -18.48
C ARG A 690 27.79 -14.05 -17.70
N SER A 691 28.80 -14.91 -17.87
CA SER A 691 30.13 -14.75 -17.29
C SER A 691 30.89 -13.57 -17.90
N ASN A 692 31.69 -12.89 -17.09
CA ASN A 692 32.67 -11.89 -17.53
C ASN A 692 34.10 -12.49 -17.50
N HIS A 693 35.12 -11.67 -17.76
CA HIS A 693 36.53 -12.11 -17.71
C HIS A 693 37.06 -12.47 -16.31
N GLU A 694 36.26 -12.28 -15.26
CA GLU A 694 36.62 -12.58 -13.87
C GLU A 694 36.02 -13.90 -13.39
N TYR A 695 35.13 -14.52 -14.18
CA TYR A 695 34.57 -15.82 -13.85
C TYR A 695 35.61 -16.90 -14.12
N GLU A 696 36.23 -17.40 -13.06
CA GLU A 696 37.29 -18.41 -13.10
C GLU A 696 36.82 -19.73 -12.46
N LEU A 697 37.26 -20.85 -13.05
CA LEU A 697 36.98 -22.20 -12.57
C LEU A 697 38.26 -22.84 -12.05
N GLU A 698 38.23 -23.24 -10.78
CA GLU A 698 39.35 -23.88 -10.10
C GLU A 698 39.11 -25.38 -9.89
N TRP A 699 40.15 -26.21 -10.09
CA TRP A 699 40.10 -27.64 -9.80
C TRP A 699 41.46 -28.20 -9.42
N SER A 700 41.49 -29.28 -8.65
CA SER A 700 42.75 -29.94 -8.27
C SER A 700 43.03 -31.14 -9.16
N GLN A 701 44.19 -31.14 -9.83
CA GLN A 701 44.70 -32.26 -10.61
C GLN A 701 46.12 -32.58 -10.17
N ASP A 702 46.42 -33.85 -9.87
CA ASP A 702 47.74 -34.32 -9.43
C ASP A 702 48.34 -33.54 -8.24
N SER A 703 47.50 -33.15 -7.27
CA SER A 703 47.89 -32.35 -6.09
C SER A 703 48.37 -30.92 -6.42
N SER A 704 48.01 -30.41 -7.60
CA SER A 704 48.19 -29.01 -8.00
C SER A 704 46.84 -28.37 -8.31
N ASP A 705 46.63 -27.18 -7.78
CA ASP A 705 45.43 -26.39 -8.09
C ASP A 705 45.61 -25.74 -9.46
N GLN A 706 44.65 -25.98 -10.34
CA GLN A 706 44.53 -25.42 -11.67
C GLN A 706 43.43 -24.36 -11.64
N CYS A 707 43.58 -23.32 -12.46
CA CYS A 707 42.58 -22.28 -12.67
C CYS A 707 42.51 -21.96 -14.16
N ALA A 708 41.29 -21.80 -14.69
CA ALA A 708 41.05 -21.36 -16.05
C ALA A 708 39.85 -20.42 -16.11
N LEU A 709 39.78 -19.60 -17.16
CA LEU A 709 38.60 -18.78 -17.45
C LEU A 709 37.39 -19.68 -17.66
N GLY A 710 36.31 -19.42 -16.92
CA GLY A 710 35.03 -20.11 -17.03
C GLY A 710 34.11 -19.47 -18.07
N LEU A 711 33.11 -20.23 -18.46
CA LEU A 711 31.97 -19.81 -19.26
C LEU A 711 30.70 -20.17 -18.50
N TYR A 712 29.89 -19.16 -18.20
CA TYR A 712 28.52 -19.36 -17.76
C TYR A 712 27.58 -18.66 -18.75
N ALA A 713 26.65 -19.40 -19.33
CA ALA A 713 25.73 -18.90 -20.36
C ALA A 713 24.33 -19.48 -20.21
N TYR A 714 23.35 -18.77 -20.76
CA TYR A 714 21.97 -19.22 -20.90
C TYR A 714 21.68 -19.61 -22.34
N LEU A 715 20.96 -20.71 -22.50
CA LEU A 715 20.44 -21.20 -23.77
C LEU A 715 18.93 -20.96 -23.78
N LEU A 716 18.48 -19.99 -24.56
CA LEU A 716 17.06 -19.68 -24.72
C LEU A 716 16.54 -20.45 -25.93
N ALA A 717 15.81 -21.53 -25.66
CA ALA A 717 15.18 -22.37 -26.65
C ALA A 717 13.70 -21.98 -26.78
N PRO A 718 13.21 -21.54 -27.95
CA PRO A 718 11.79 -21.27 -28.16
C PRO A 718 10.92 -22.47 -27.74
N GLU A 719 9.73 -22.20 -27.23
CA GLU A 719 8.80 -23.27 -26.87
C GLU A 719 8.56 -24.23 -28.05
N GLY A 720 8.66 -25.54 -27.79
CA GLY A 720 8.57 -26.58 -28.82
C GLY A 720 9.90 -26.94 -29.51
N THR A 721 11.02 -26.33 -29.12
CA THR A 721 12.35 -26.74 -29.59
C THR A 721 12.65 -28.21 -29.23
N ASP A 722 13.24 -28.95 -30.16
CA ASP A 722 13.69 -30.32 -29.93
C ASP A 722 14.91 -30.34 -29.00
N CYS A 723 14.66 -30.57 -27.71
CA CYS A 723 15.67 -30.66 -26.68
C CYS A 723 16.72 -31.74 -26.96
N GLN A 724 16.38 -32.83 -27.68
CA GLN A 724 17.37 -33.85 -28.06
C GLN A 724 18.37 -33.31 -29.08
N ALA A 725 17.91 -32.49 -30.03
CA ALA A 725 18.80 -31.83 -30.99
C ALA A 725 19.74 -30.83 -30.28
N VAL A 726 19.22 -30.05 -29.32
CA VAL A 726 20.04 -29.15 -28.50
C VAL A 726 21.11 -29.93 -27.74
N HIS A 727 20.72 -31.01 -27.06
CA HIS A 727 21.64 -31.88 -26.33
C HIS A 727 22.71 -32.49 -27.25
N ALA A 728 22.33 -32.96 -28.44
CA ALA A 728 23.27 -33.54 -29.39
C ALA A 728 24.33 -32.53 -29.89
N ILE A 729 23.93 -31.28 -30.15
CA ILE A 729 24.85 -30.19 -30.52
C ILE A 729 25.82 -29.92 -29.39
N LEU A 730 25.32 -29.72 -28.16
CA LEU A 730 26.17 -29.44 -26.99
C LEU A 730 27.12 -30.61 -26.69
N GLN A 731 26.65 -31.85 -26.83
CA GLN A 731 27.46 -33.05 -26.63
C GLN A 731 28.57 -33.17 -27.68
N ALA A 732 28.26 -32.96 -28.96
CA ALA A 732 29.24 -32.99 -30.03
C ALA A 732 30.29 -31.88 -29.86
N PHE A 733 29.84 -30.65 -29.57
CA PHE A 733 30.72 -29.52 -29.31
C PHE A 733 31.62 -29.76 -28.11
N SER A 734 31.04 -30.15 -26.97
CA SER A 734 31.79 -30.40 -25.74
C SER A 734 32.79 -31.56 -25.87
N CYS A 735 32.49 -32.58 -26.69
CA CYS A 735 33.42 -33.66 -27.04
C CYS A 735 34.66 -33.20 -27.79
N ALA A 736 34.57 -32.10 -28.54
CA ALA A 736 35.69 -31.56 -29.30
C ALA A 736 36.61 -30.66 -28.46
N GLN A 737 36.19 -30.27 -27.24
CA GLN A 737 36.94 -29.35 -26.39
C GLN A 737 37.91 -30.08 -25.44
N SER A 738 38.97 -29.37 -25.03
CA SER A 738 39.95 -29.85 -24.03
C SER A 738 39.31 -30.08 -22.66
N HIS A 739 38.30 -29.30 -22.32
CA HIS A 739 37.51 -29.39 -21.09
C HIS A 739 36.03 -29.46 -21.44
N ARG A 740 35.26 -30.26 -20.70
CA ARG A 740 33.83 -30.45 -20.95
C ARG A 740 33.00 -29.29 -20.41
N LEU A 741 31.90 -29.01 -21.10
CA LEU A 741 30.84 -28.11 -20.64
C LEU A 741 29.71 -28.97 -20.06
N VAL A 742 28.89 -28.37 -19.21
CA VAL A 742 27.81 -29.01 -18.47
C VAL A 742 26.53 -28.19 -18.69
N TRP A 743 25.39 -28.86 -18.83
CA TRP A 743 24.07 -28.25 -19.04
C TRP A 743 23.00 -29.02 -18.28
N THR A 744 23.03 -28.89 -16.95
CA THR A 744 22.34 -29.80 -16.02
C THR A 744 20.83 -29.87 -16.27
N ARG A 745 20.16 -28.73 -16.37
CA ARG A 745 18.69 -28.67 -16.48
C ARG A 745 18.16 -29.29 -17.77
N LEU A 746 18.88 -29.13 -18.88
CA LEU A 746 18.49 -29.75 -20.15
C LEU A 746 18.61 -31.28 -20.08
N VAL A 747 19.64 -31.80 -19.39
CA VAL A 747 19.80 -33.24 -19.17
C VAL A 747 18.70 -33.77 -18.24
N GLU A 748 18.40 -33.07 -17.14
CA GLU A 748 17.31 -33.40 -16.22
C GLU A 748 15.96 -33.50 -16.95
N GLN A 749 15.65 -32.51 -17.79
CA GLN A 749 14.41 -32.48 -18.58
C GLN A 749 14.32 -33.65 -19.57
N LEU A 750 15.44 -34.12 -20.12
CA LEU A 750 15.47 -35.21 -21.10
C LEU A 750 15.39 -36.60 -20.47
N LEU A 751 16.01 -36.80 -19.29
CA LEU A 751 16.19 -38.13 -18.68
C LEU A 751 15.15 -38.45 -17.60
N GLY A 752 14.65 -37.45 -16.87
CA GLY A 752 13.57 -37.62 -15.88
C GLY A 752 13.88 -38.51 -14.66
N ASP A 753 15.11 -39.04 -14.49
CA ASP A 753 15.55 -39.79 -13.30
C ASP A 753 16.96 -39.39 -12.80
N GLU A 754 17.18 -39.46 -11.48
CA GLU A 754 18.47 -39.17 -10.81
C GLU A 754 19.67 -40.03 -11.32
N PRO A 755 19.52 -41.34 -11.60
CA PRO A 755 20.63 -42.19 -12.06
C PRO A 755 21.21 -41.82 -13.43
N GLY A 756 20.38 -41.39 -14.39
CA GLY A 756 20.82 -40.93 -15.70
C GLY A 756 21.59 -39.61 -15.61
N LEU A 757 21.17 -38.74 -14.68
CA LEU A 757 21.85 -37.48 -14.38
C LEU A 757 23.23 -37.73 -13.76
N GLU A 758 23.34 -38.62 -12.77
CA GLU A 758 24.64 -39.00 -12.17
C GLU A 758 25.61 -39.57 -13.21
N ALA A 759 25.15 -40.41 -14.15
CA ALA A 759 26.00 -40.98 -15.19
C ALA A 759 26.47 -39.94 -16.23
N VAL A 760 25.61 -38.98 -16.59
CA VAL A 760 25.98 -37.88 -17.50
C VAL A 760 26.91 -36.91 -16.79
N LEU A 761 26.63 -36.55 -15.54
CA LEU A 761 27.51 -35.71 -14.72
C LEU A 761 28.85 -36.39 -14.47
N GLU A 762 28.92 -37.69 -14.16
CA GLU A 762 30.18 -38.45 -14.04
C GLU A 762 30.97 -38.47 -15.36
N SER A 763 30.28 -38.55 -16.51
CA SER A 763 30.93 -38.51 -17.84
C SER A 763 31.34 -37.10 -18.29
N GLN A 764 30.69 -36.05 -17.76
CA GLN A 764 30.98 -34.64 -18.04
C GLN A 764 31.99 -34.06 -17.04
N TRP A 765 32.08 -34.61 -15.83
CA TRP A 765 32.94 -34.14 -14.73
C TRP A 765 34.26 -34.90 -14.60
N GLU A 766 34.75 -35.57 -15.65
CA GLU A 766 36.03 -36.29 -15.63
C GLU A 766 37.27 -35.43 -15.27
N THR A 767 37.12 -34.17 -14.84
CA THR A 767 38.24 -33.37 -14.31
C THR A 767 37.90 -32.29 -13.28
N PHE A 768 36.69 -32.21 -12.72
CA PHE A 768 36.34 -31.12 -11.78
C PHE A 768 35.80 -31.69 -10.46
N GLY A 769 36.63 -31.62 -9.41
CA GLY A 769 36.21 -31.97 -8.05
C GLY A 769 35.07 -31.05 -7.62
N LYS A 770 33.97 -31.67 -7.12
CA LYS A 770 32.79 -31.05 -6.51
C LYS A 770 32.93 -29.55 -6.24
N TYR A 771 32.39 -28.72 -7.14
CA TYR A 771 32.09 -27.34 -6.80
C TYR A 771 31.08 -27.35 -5.65
N GLY A 772 31.44 -26.67 -4.56
CA GLY A 772 30.46 -26.26 -3.56
C GLY A 772 29.64 -25.14 -4.17
N LEU A 773 28.34 -25.39 -4.36
CA LEU A 773 27.34 -24.35 -4.39
C LEU A 773 27.10 -23.82 -2.97
#